data_AF-A0A942FD61-F1
#
_entry.id   AF-A0A942FD61-F1
#
_cell.length_a   1.000
_cell.length_b   1.000
_cell.length_c   1.000
_cell.angle_alpha   90.00
_cell.angle_beta   90.00
_cell.angle_gamma   90.00
#
_symmetry.space_group_name_H-M   'P 1'
#
loop_
_entity.id
_entity.type
_entity.pdbx_description
1 polymer ?
#
loop_
_entity_poly.entity_id
_entity_poly.type
_entity_poly.pdbx_seq_one_letter_code
_entity_poly.pdbx_strand_id
1 'polypeptide(L)'
;MSVKEDHKEVYWRFNVFHRFIHLVMMITFLGLALTGLPLKYPEAFWAQGLIFLWGGVKGAGLFHRWFAGITFGYFALHLLYVAYYLIVLKGKLMGPLSMVPSRKDFQDLYQHLRYFSGKGAPPQFGRFTYWEKFDYWAVFWGITFIGGSGLLLWFPEFFSRFFPGFWFNIAYTIHSDEALLATGFIFVVHLFNAHLRANVFPMDKSIFTGQMEAKKMMEHHPLEWEDLNRHPGEKEKRRVRKDLLFLLLILVLSGVLPSFSYSRGLTDEERMEAEKKICLRCHRQPNLNSNEGMATAILFCMDCHEKKDVEKKVDGKTVSVYIDPKEYGKTVHRRIACIQCHEGVASSPHRTHRFSCVSCHGYHGEGTAHDPHRSVNCEACHHESKEVKKDPKTGRIVLAKIKEGVPLKMTSHRLADFKNKEACKKCHFPENQVGAPIRVLPAKSLICMGCHSSSVTLNDPVSIVSILLFLIGIGATLFFWFQGTMVEPSFTAREKLSYIGEKAWQVIFSRRIWTLLKVFVVDVLLLRSVLKEGVGRWTIHSLIYLPIFIRFLIGAILLFLSALFPMSSKVAMLLDKNFPPIAFIYDFLGLCIILGAVAAIMRRLQGKTQKAVTGRQDYVVLGLIGAILLTGFWVEGMRILQTALPLSEALPSFIGYPISLLLGLFPIRWEVVYPFGWYIHAILTGALVAYLPFSKMFHILISPLVVLIKAAVGEK
;
A
#
# COMPACT_ATOMS: atom_id res chain seq x y z
N MET A 1 36.75 49.16 13.51
CA MET A 1 36.16 49.27 12.16
C MET A 1 34.85 48.51 12.14
N SER A 2 33.74 49.22 12.05
CA SER A 2 32.39 48.65 11.99
C SER A 2 32.24 47.77 10.75
N VAL A 3 31.78 46.54 10.95
CA VAL A 3 31.31 45.65 9.89
C VAL A 3 30.13 46.34 9.21
N LYS A 4 30.37 46.89 8.01
CA LYS A 4 29.32 47.36 7.13
C LYS A 4 28.42 46.17 6.78
N GLU A 5 27.11 46.36 6.85
CA GLU A 5 26.11 45.42 6.36
C GLU A 5 26.45 45.02 4.92
N ASP A 6 26.88 43.78 4.75
CA ASP A 6 27.24 43.23 3.45
C ASP A 6 25.96 43.02 2.64
N HIS A 7 25.73 43.87 1.64
CA HIS A 7 24.63 43.70 0.69
C HIS A 7 24.76 42.32 0.05
N LYS A 8 23.89 41.38 0.43
CA LYS A 8 23.88 40.03 -0.14
C LYS A 8 23.73 40.15 -1.67
N GLU A 9 24.77 39.80 -2.42
CA GLU A 9 24.68 39.76 -3.87
C GLU A 9 23.66 38.71 -4.32
N VAL A 10 22.71 39.11 -5.17
CA VAL A 10 21.63 38.26 -5.67
C VAL A 10 21.69 38.20 -7.19
N TYR A 11 21.53 36.99 -7.75
CA TYR A 11 21.57 36.72 -9.19
C TYR A 11 20.26 36.11 -9.68
N TRP A 12 19.84 36.47 -10.90
CA TRP A 12 18.68 35.89 -11.55
C TRP A 12 18.98 34.48 -12.10
N ARG A 13 18.26 33.47 -11.62
CA ARG A 13 18.37 32.06 -12.05
C ARG A 13 17.27 31.68 -13.04
N PHE A 14 16.04 32.16 -12.81
CA PHE A 14 14.86 31.87 -13.64
C PHE A 14 14.21 33.15 -14.16
N ASN A 15 13.85 33.16 -15.45
CA ASN A 15 13.10 34.25 -16.06
C ASN A 15 11.61 34.19 -15.64
N VAL A 16 10.87 35.26 -15.88
CA VAL A 16 9.44 35.35 -15.55
C VAL A 16 8.62 34.25 -16.22
N PHE A 17 8.93 33.91 -17.47
CA PHE A 17 8.23 32.89 -18.24
C PHE A 17 8.31 31.50 -17.58
N HIS A 18 9.51 31.05 -17.17
CA HIS A 18 9.71 29.76 -16.49
C HIS A 18 8.93 29.69 -15.18
N ARG A 19 8.89 30.79 -14.42
CA ARG A 19 8.15 30.86 -13.16
C ARG A 19 6.65 30.81 -13.37
N PHE A 20 6.15 31.52 -14.37
CA PHE A 20 4.74 31.50 -14.74
C PHE A 20 4.30 30.10 -15.20
N ILE A 21 5.05 29.48 -16.12
CA ILE A 21 4.76 28.12 -16.57
C ILE A 21 4.82 27.15 -15.40
N HIS A 22 5.79 27.28 -14.49
CA HIS A 22 5.83 26.47 -13.27
C HIS A 22 4.59 26.65 -12.40
N LEU A 23 4.13 27.89 -12.18
CA LEU A 23 2.91 28.16 -11.42
C LEU A 23 1.67 27.55 -12.09
N VAL A 24 1.53 27.71 -13.40
CA VAL A 24 0.42 27.10 -14.17
C VAL A 24 0.48 25.58 -14.07
N MET A 25 1.65 24.96 -14.29
CA MET A 25 1.86 23.52 -14.15
C MET A 25 1.49 23.03 -12.75
N MET A 26 1.90 23.75 -11.70
CA MET A 26 1.58 23.39 -10.31
C MET A 26 0.07 23.40 -10.07
N ILE A 27 -0.64 24.45 -10.52
CA ILE A 27 -2.08 24.57 -10.36
C ILE A 27 -2.82 23.49 -11.15
N THR A 28 -2.45 23.26 -12.42
CA THR A 28 -3.11 22.25 -13.25
C THR A 28 -2.82 20.84 -12.77
N PHE A 29 -1.59 20.55 -12.33
CA PHE A 29 -1.24 19.24 -11.77
C PHE A 29 -2.01 18.95 -10.47
N LEU A 30 -2.06 19.91 -9.55
CA LEU A 30 -2.85 19.77 -8.32
C LEU A 30 -4.34 19.63 -8.65
N GLY A 31 -4.86 20.40 -9.60
CA GLY A 31 -6.23 20.28 -10.08
C GLY A 31 -6.55 18.91 -10.68
N LEU A 32 -5.65 18.36 -11.50
CA LEU A 32 -5.76 17.01 -12.07
C LEU A 32 -5.75 15.94 -10.97
N ALA A 33 -4.87 16.05 -9.97
CA ALA A 33 -4.82 15.12 -8.85
C ALA A 33 -6.09 15.19 -7.97
N LEU A 34 -6.54 16.40 -7.63
CA LEU A 34 -7.72 16.66 -6.78
C LEU A 34 -9.05 16.31 -7.45
N THR A 35 -9.08 16.18 -8.77
CA THR A 35 -10.26 15.73 -9.53
C THR A 35 -10.16 14.26 -9.91
N GLY A 36 -8.98 13.76 -10.25
CA GLY A 36 -8.74 12.39 -10.71
C GLY A 36 -8.70 11.35 -9.60
N LEU A 37 -8.04 11.65 -8.46
CA LEU A 37 -7.96 10.70 -7.33
C LEU A 37 -9.34 10.39 -6.72
N PRO A 38 -10.25 11.36 -6.53
CA PRO A 38 -11.60 11.05 -6.05
C PRO A 38 -12.42 10.21 -7.03
N LEU A 39 -12.19 10.37 -8.34
CA LEU A 39 -12.84 9.54 -9.37
C LEU A 39 -12.31 8.09 -9.35
N LYS A 40 -11.03 7.89 -9.01
CA LYS A 40 -10.42 6.55 -8.85
C LYS A 40 -10.86 5.85 -7.56
N TYR A 41 -10.99 6.59 -6.46
CA TYR A 41 -11.30 6.04 -5.13
C TYR A 41 -12.64 6.55 -4.57
N PRO A 42 -13.78 6.30 -5.25
CA PRO A 42 -15.07 6.89 -4.88
C PRO A 42 -15.56 6.48 -3.49
N GLU A 43 -15.11 5.33 -2.98
CA GLU A 43 -15.48 4.81 -1.67
C GLU A 43 -14.68 5.42 -0.51
N ALA A 44 -13.61 6.18 -0.79
CA ALA A 44 -12.81 6.79 0.27
C ALA A 44 -13.56 7.99 0.87
N PHE A 45 -13.54 8.12 2.21
CA PHE A 45 -14.29 9.18 2.91
C PHE A 45 -13.91 10.60 2.43
N TRP A 46 -12.63 10.84 2.12
CA TRP A 46 -12.13 12.12 1.61
C TRP A 46 -12.53 12.35 0.14
N ALA A 47 -12.68 11.28 -0.65
CA ALA A 47 -13.07 11.38 -2.05
C ALA A 47 -14.52 11.83 -2.19
N GLN A 48 -15.41 11.35 -1.33
CA GLN A 48 -16.82 11.77 -1.33
C GLN A 48 -16.96 13.28 -1.05
N GLY A 49 -16.19 13.80 -0.09
CA GLY A 49 -16.16 15.24 0.21
C GLY A 49 -15.63 16.09 -0.96
N LEU A 50 -14.56 15.65 -1.62
CA LEU A 50 -14.01 16.34 -2.79
C LEU A 50 -14.95 16.28 -4.00
N ILE A 51 -15.57 15.12 -4.28
CA ILE A 51 -16.56 14.99 -5.35
C ILE A 51 -17.75 15.91 -5.10
N PHE A 52 -18.20 16.05 -3.86
CA PHE A 52 -19.25 17.01 -3.51
C PHE A 52 -18.81 18.46 -3.79
N LEU A 53 -17.60 18.85 -3.36
CA LEU A 53 -17.05 20.20 -3.60
C LEU A 53 -16.94 20.55 -5.09
N TRP A 54 -16.61 19.58 -5.93
CA TRP A 54 -16.54 19.78 -7.39
C TRP A 54 -17.90 19.80 -8.10
N GLY A 55 -19.02 19.70 -7.38
CA GLY A 55 -20.36 19.67 -7.97
C GLY A 55 -20.78 18.28 -8.46
N GLY A 56 -20.25 17.22 -7.85
CA GLY A 56 -20.51 15.82 -8.19
C GLY A 56 -19.56 15.26 -9.25
N VAL A 57 -19.77 13.99 -9.61
CA VAL A 57 -18.90 13.24 -10.55
C VAL A 57 -18.79 13.94 -11.91
N LYS A 58 -19.89 14.52 -12.39
CA LYS A 58 -19.91 15.27 -13.66
C LYS A 58 -19.02 16.51 -13.59
N GLY A 59 -19.09 17.26 -12.49
CA GLY A 59 -18.26 18.44 -12.27
C GLY A 59 -16.78 18.08 -12.13
N ALA A 60 -16.45 17.08 -11.32
CA ALA A 60 -15.08 16.59 -11.18
C ALA A 60 -14.47 16.17 -12.53
N GLY A 61 -15.21 15.43 -13.37
CA GLY A 61 -14.77 15.05 -14.71
C GLY A 61 -14.60 16.24 -15.67
N LEU A 62 -15.44 17.28 -15.56
CA LEU A 62 -15.31 18.50 -16.35
C LEU A 62 -14.05 19.27 -15.99
N PHE A 63 -13.84 19.54 -14.70
CA PHE A 63 -12.65 20.24 -14.22
C PHE A 63 -11.37 19.47 -14.50
N HIS A 64 -11.39 18.13 -14.38
CA HIS A 64 -10.27 17.28 -14.75
C HIS A 64 -9.83 17.52 -16.20
N ARG A 65 -10.80 17.50 -17.13
CA ARG A 65 -10.55 17.76 -18.55
C ARG A 65 -10.11 19.20 -18.82
N TRP A 66 -10.63 20.17 -18.07
CA TRP A 66 -10.21 21.57 -18.20
C TRP A 66 -8.74 21.76 -17.81
N PHE A 67 -8.31 21.22 -16.67
CA PHE A 67 -6.90 21.22 -16.27
C PHE A 67 -6.01 20.43 -17.24
N ALA A 68 -6.52 19.33 -17.80
CA ALA A 68 -5.83 18.57 -18.84
C ALA A 68 -5.63 19.41 -20.12
N GLY A 69 -6.63 20.17 -20.54
CA GLY A 69 -6.55 21.06 -21.71
C GLY A 69 -5.45 22.10 -21.56
N ILE A 70 -5.37 22.77 -20.39
CA ILE A 70 -4.28 23.72 -20.10
C ILE A 70 -2.92 23.00 -20.11
N THR A 71 -2.88 21.78 -19.58
CA THR A 71 -1.68 20.93 -19.54
C THR A 71 -1.15 20.60 -20.93
N PHE A 72 -2.03 20.17 -21.84
CA PHE A 72 -1.66 19.97 -23.24
C PHE A 72 -1.22 21.26 -23.92
N GLY A 73 -1.86 22.40 -23.58
CA GLY A 73 -1.51 23.70 -24.12
C GLY A 73 -0.06 24.09 -23.86
N TYR A 74 0.37 24.14 -22.59
CA TYR A 74 1.76 24.49 -22.29
C TYR A 74 2.75 23.42 -22.76
N PHE A 75 2.36 22.14 -22.79
CA PHE A 75 3.21 21.06 -23.28
C PHE A 75 3.45 21.18 -24.79
N ALA A 76 2.41 21.48 -25.57
CA ALA A 76 2.53 21.75 -27.00
C ALA A 76 3.39 22.99 -27.28
N LEU A 77 3.20 24.08 -26.53
CA LEU A 77 4.05 25.27 -26.62
C LEU A 77 5.52 24.95 -26.32
N HIS A 78 5.78 24.10 -25.33
CA HIS A 78 7.12 23.64 -25.01
C HIS A 78 7.74 22.82 -26.15
N LEU A 79 7.01 21.87 -26.73
CA LEU A 79 7.47 21.09 -27.88
C LEU A 79 7.77 21.98 -29.09
N LEU A 80 6.92 22.96 -29.37
CA LEU A 80 7.13 23.95 -30.44
C LEU A 80 8.38 24.79 -30.18
N TYR A 81 8.61 25.22 -28.94
CA TYR A 81 9.82 25.95 -28.56
C TYR A 81 11.08 25.10 -28.75
N VAL A 82 11.06 23.83 -28.35
CA VAL A 82 12.19 22.91 -28.56
C VAL A 82 12.45 22.69 -30.05
N ALA A 83 11.40 22.51 -30.86
CA ALA A 83 11.53 22.41 -32.32
C ALA A 83 12.12 23.68 -32.93
N TYR A 84 11.65 24.86 -32.52
CA TYR A 84 12.20 26.15 -32.94
C TYR A 84 13.68 26.31 -32.54
N TYR A 85 14.03 25.95 -31.30
CA TYR A 85 15.40 26.02 -30.80
C TYR A 85 16.35 25.13 -31.61
N LEU A 86 15.90 23.93 -31.99
CA LEU A 86 16.69 22.98 -32.78
C LEU A 86 16.82 23.38 -34.25
N ILE A 87 15.70 23.74 -34.89
CA ILE A 87 15.62 23.92 -36.34
C ILE A 87 16.07 25.34 -36.72
N VAL A 88 15.57 26.35 -36.01
CA VAL A 88 15.78 27.77 -36.36
C VAL A 88 17.02 28.32 -35.66
N LEU A 89 17.12 28.15 -34.34
CA LEU A 89 18.28 28.67 -33.58
C LEU A 89 19.51 27.78 -33.68
N LYS A 90 19.41 26.61 -34.34
CA LYS A 90 20.48 25.60 -34.48
C LYS A 90 21.14 25.28 -33.13
N GLY A 91 20.35 25.31 -32.07
CA GLY A 91 20.78 25.06 -30.70
C GLY A 91 21.13 23.60 -30.48
N LYS A 92 22.09 23.33 -29.59
CA LYS A 92 22.50 21.97 -29.22
C LYS A 92 21.80 21.55 -27.93
N LEU A 93 21.08 20.43 -27.96
CA LEU A 93 20.44 19.85 -26.76
C LEU A 93 21.44 19.27 -25.76
N MET A 94 22.69 19.06 -26.16
CA MET A 94 23.75 18.56 -25.29
C MET A 94 24.65 19.74 -24.90
N GLY A 95 24.45 20.26 -23.70
CA GLY A 95 25.20 21.39 -23.16
C GLY A 95 24.98 21.57 -21.66
N PRO A 96 25.82 22.37 -20.98
CA PRO A 96 25.76 22.59 -19.53
C PRO A 96 24.49 23.32 -19.06
N LEU A 97 23.81 24.01 -19.98
CA LEU A 97 22.54 24.71 -19.74
C LEU A 97 21.31 23.87 -20.11
N SER A 98 21.49 22.63 -20.58
CA SER A 98 20.41 21.76 -21.03
C SER A 98 19.78 20.94 -19.91
N MET A 99 18.48 20.68 -20.03
CA MET A 99 17.72 19.74 -19.20
C MET A 99 17.84 18.29 -19.67
N VAL A 100 18.55 18.01 -20.77
CA VAL A 100 18.80 16.66 -21.25
C VAL A 100 19.90 15.99 -20.41
N PRO A 101 19.66 14.77 -19.85
CA PRO A 101 20.67 14.01 -19.16
C PRO A 101 21.91 13.77 -20.03
N SER A 102 23.07 13.91 -19.41
CA SER A 102 24.39 13.79 -20.01
C SER A 102 25.24 12.79 -19.24
N ARG A 103 26.41 12.43 -19.79
CA ARG A 103 27.37 11.55 -19.10
C ARG A 103 27.80 12.10 -17.72
N LYS A 104 27.86 13.42 -17.57
CA LYS A 104 28.19 14.06 -16.30
C LYS A 104 27.16 13.77 -15.22
N ASP A 105 25.88 13.68 -15.56
CA ASP A 105 24.82 13.42 -14.56
C ASP A 105 24.97 12.04 -13.90
N PHE A 106 25.41 11.03 -14.67
CA PHE A 106 25.76 9.70 -14.13
C PHE A 106 27.05 9.72 -13.30
N GLN A 107 28.03 10.53 -13.70
CA GLN A 107 29.26 10.72 -12.91
C GLN A 107 28.96 11.43 -11.59
N ASP A 108 28.12 12.47 -11.61
CA ASP A 108 27.69 13.22 -10.45
C ASP A 108 26.89 12.30 -9.51
N LEU A 109 26.00 11.45 -10.03
CA LEU A 109 25.30 10.42 -9.25
C LEU A 109 26.30 9.45 -8.58
N TYR A 110 27.24 8.90 -9.34
CA TYR A 110 28.24 7.97 -8.80
C TYR A 110 29.15 8.63 -7.76
N GLN A 111 29.58 9.87 -8.00
CA GLN A 111 30.35 10.67 -7.03
C GLN A 111 29.52 10.96 -5.78
N HIS A 112 28.22 11.26 -5.93
CA HIS A 112 27.32 11.47 -4.81
C HIS A 112 27.18 10.19 -3.95
N LEU A 113 27.05 9.02 -4.58
CA LEU A 113 27.03 7.72 -3.90
C LEU A 113 28.35 7.42 -3.18
N ARG A 114 29.49 7.73 -3.82
CA ARG A 114 30.82 7.63 -3.21
C ARG A 114 30.96 8.55 -2.00
N TYR A 115 30.53 9.79 -2.15
CA TYR A 115 30.53 10.80 -1.09
C TYR A 115 29.66 10.38 0.10
N PHE A 116 28.47 9.84 -0.15
CA PHE A 116 27.61 9.26 0.91
C PHE A 116 28.24 8.05 1.58
N SER A 117 29.04 7.28 0.85
CA SER A 117 29.85 6.19 1.40
C SER A 117 31.13 6.67 2.13
N GLY A 118 31.28 7.98 2.34
CA GLY A 118 32.43 8.60 3.01
C GLY A 118 33.71 8.63 2.17
N LYS A 119 33.62 8.37 0.86
CA LYS A 119 34.76 8.31 -0.06
C LYS A 119 34.69 9.44 -1.08
N GLY A 120 35.69 10.33 -1.10
CA GLY A 120 35.81 11.42 -2.07
C GLY A 120 35.07 12.71 -1.69
N ALA A 121 35.26 13.74 -2.51
CA ALA A 121 34.63 15.05 -2.35
C ALA A 121 33.17 15.03 -2.83
N PRO A 122 32.31 15.98 -2.38
CA PRO A 122 30.97 16.12 -2.93
C PRO A 122 31.03 16.44 -4.43
N PRO A 123 30.07 15.95 -5.24
CA PRO A 123 30.00 16.29 -6.66
C PRO A 123 29.82 17.80 -6.85
N GLN A 124 30.47 18.33 -7.87
CA GLN A 124 30.32 19.73 -8.27
C GLN A 124 29.21 19.84 -9.32
N PHE A 125 28.08 20.41 -8.92
CA PHE A 125 26.90 20.55 -9.77
C PHE A 125 26.98 21.78 -10.68
N GLY A 126 26.45 21.61 -11.90
CA GLY A 126 26.19 22.71 -12.84
C GLY A 126 24.88 23.43 -12.55
N ARG A 127 24.34 24.12 -13.56
CA ARG A 127 23.08 24.89 -13.44
C ARG A 127 21.89 24.04 -12.98
N PHE A 128 21.84 22.79 -13.45
CA PHE A 128 20.87 21.79 -13.03
C PHE A 128 21.60 20.55 -12.54
N THR A 129 21.15 20.05 -11.39
CA THR A 129 21.57 18.79 -10.78
C THR A 129 20.92 17.60 -11.49
N TYR A 130 21.48 16.40 -11.30
CA TYR A 130 20.93 15.20 -11.96
C TYR A 130 19.49 14.89 -11.51
N TRP A 131 19.11 15.22 -10.27
CA TRP A 131 17.74 15.03 -9.78
C TRP A 131 16.77 16.10 -10.30
N GLU A 132 17.18 17.37 -10.46
CA GLU A 132 16.34 18.39 -11.11
C GLU A 132 16.04 18.01 -12.57
N LYS A 133 17.02 17.44 -13.29
CA LYS A 133 16.80 16.91 -14.64
C LYS A 133 15.90 15.67 -14.63
N PHE A 134 16.06 14.80 -13.64
CA PHE A 134 15.18 13.64 -13.48
C PHE A 134 13.73 14.07 -13.24
N ASP A 135 13.49 15.05 -12.35
CA ASP A 135 12.16 15.61 -12.09
C ASP A 135 11.53 16.19 -13.38
N TYR A 136 12.31 16.93 -14.16
CA TYR A 136 11.86 17.47 -15.46
C TYR A 136 11.41 16.35 -16.42
N TRP A 137 12.22 15.30 -16.58
CA TRP A 137 11.90 14.19 -17.46
C TRP A 137 10.77 13.33 -16.94
N ALA A 138 10.65 13.16 -15.62
CA ALA A 138 9.52 12.47 -15.00
C ALA A 138 8.20 13.17 -15.36
N VAL A 139 8.14 14.50 -15.31
CA VAL A 139 6.96 15.27 -15.73
C VAL A 139 6.74 15.17 -17.24
N PHE A 140 7.79 15.28 -18.06
CA PHE A 140 7.69 15.18 -19.52
C PHE A 140 7.10 13.82 -19.97
N TRP A 141 7.63 12.73 -19.41
CA TRP A 141 7.11 11.38 -19.65
C TRP A 141 5.72 11.18 -19.05
N GLY A 142 5.48 11.70 -17.84
CA GLY A 142 4.17 11.67 -17.19
C GLY A 142 3.09 12.28 -18.06
N ILE A 143 3.30 13.49 -18.58
CA ILE A 143 2.34 14.15 -19.50
C ILE A 143 2.16 13.34 -20.79
N THR A 144 3.22 12.71 -21.31
CA THR A 144 3.14 11.90 -22.53
C THR A 144 2.29 10.64 -22.32
N PHE A 145 2.55 9.85 -21.28
CA PHE A 145 1.84 8.60 -21.03
C PHE A 145 0.45 8.81 -20.43
N ILE A 146 0.33 9.64 -19.38
CA ILE A 146 -0.95 9.94 -18.74
C ILE A 146 -1.81 10.77 -19.70
N GLY A 147 -1.23 11.79 -20.34
CA GLY A 147 -1.96 12.60 -21.32
C GLY A 147 -2.39 11.77 -22.54
N GLY A 148 -1.48 10.98 -23.13
CA GLY A 148 -1.81 10.14 -24.28
C GLY A 148 -2.92 9.13 -23.99
N SER A 149 -2.82 8.41 -22.87
CA SER A 149 -3.89 7.51 -22.41
C SER A 149 -5.17 8.26 -22.07
N GLY A 150 -5.07 9.46 -21.50
CA GLY A 150 -6.22 10.32 -21.19
C GLY A 150 -6.96 10.81 -22.43
N LEU A 151 -6.25 11.17 -23.50
CA LEU A 151 -6.84 11.54 -24.79
C LEU A 151 -7.59 10.38 -25.42
N LEU A 152 -7.03 9.17 -25.33
CA LEU A 152 -7.67 7.95 -25.80
C LEU A 152 -9.01 7.71 -25.06
N LEU A 153 -9.03 7.94 -23.75
CA LEU A 153 -10.23 7.81 -22.91
C LEU A 153 -11.22 8.98 -23.08
N TRP A 154 -10.74 10.17 -23.41
CA TRP A 154 -11.58 11.36 -23.62
C TRP A 154 -12.31 11.29 -24.98
N PHE A 155 -11.67 10.80 -26.04
CA PHE A 155 -12.25 10.70 -27.38
C PHE A 155 -12.42 9.25 -27.87
N PRO A 156 -13.17 8.39 -27.16
CA PRO A 156 -13.15 6.97 -27.43
C PRO A 156 -13.74 6.60 -28.79
N GLU A 157 -14.74 7.34 -29.27
CA GLU A 157 -15.37 7.11 -30.58
C GLU A 157 -14.44 7.39 -31.77
N PHE A 158 -13.52 8.33 -31.61
CA PHE A 158 -12.52 8.64 -32.62
C PHE A 158 -11.44 7.55 -32.64
N PHE A 159 -10.88 7.23 -31.47
CA PHE A 159 -9.80 6.25 -31.37
C PHE A 159 -10.24 4.81 -31.61
N SER A 160 -11.50 4.45 -31.35
CA SER A 160 -12.02 3.10 -31.62
C SER A 160 -12.08 2.76 -33.11
N ARG A 161 -11.93 3.74 -34.01
CA ARG A 161 -11.79 3.51 -35.46
C ARG A 161 -10.41 2.95 -35.82
N PHE A 162 -9.42 3.19 -34.98
CA PHE A 162 -8.01 2.80 -35.20
C PHE A 162 -7.55 1.69 -34.26
N PHE A 163 -8.08 1.65 -33.03
CA PHE A 163 -7.64 0.73 -31.98
C PHE A 163 -8.75 -0.24 -31.54
N PRO A 164 -8.43 -1.54 -31.38
CA PRO A 164 -9.31 -2.50 -30.73
C PRO A 164 -9.65 -2.14 -29.27
N GLY A 165 -10.78 -2.65 -28.78
CA GLY A 165 -11.31 -2.33 -27.44
C GLY A 165 -10.36 -2.57 -26.26
N PHE A 166 -9.43 -3.53 -26.35
CA PHE A 166 -8.48 -3.81 -25.27
C PHE A 166 -7.51 -2.64 -25.00
N TRP A 167 -7.24 -1.79 -25.99
CA TRP A 167 -6.40 -0.59 -25.81
C TRP A 167 -7.00 0.43 -24.85
N PHE A 168 -8.33 0.48 -24.73
CA PHE A 168 -9.02 1.34 -23.77
C PHE A 168 -8.83 0.85 -22.33
N ASN A 169 -8.79 -0.46 -22.13
CA ASN A 169 -8.49 -1.05 -20.81
C ASN A 169 -7.02 -0.81 -20.43
N ILE A 170 -6.10 -0.95 -21.39
CA ILE A 170 -4.68 -0.61 -21.20
C ILE A 170 -4.54 0.88 -20.89
N ALA A 171 -5.17 1.76 -21.66
CA ALA A 171 -5.13 3.20 -21.44
C ALA A 171 -5.71 3.58 -20.08
N TYR A 172 -6.83 2.99 -19.66
CA TYR A 172 -7.38 3.18 -18.33
C TYR A 172 -6.37 2.78 -17.24
N THR A 173 -5.71 1.64 -17.39
CA THR A 173 -4.71 1.15 -16.44
C THR A 173 -3.50 2.09 -16.37
N ILE A 174 -2.91 2.43 -17.53
CA ILE A 174 -1.79 3.37 -17.62
C ILE A 174 -2.18 4.72 -17.02
N HIS A 175 -3.30 5.29 -17.45
CA HIS A 175 -3.76 6.60 -16.98
C HIS A 175 -3.95 6.62 -15.47
N SER A 176 -4.59 5.58 -14.92
CA SER A 176 -4.93 5.48 -13.51
C SER A 176 -3.72 5.22 -12.62
N ASP A 177 -2.82 4.32 -13.02
CA ASP A 177 -1.70 3.90 -12.18
C ASP A 177 -0.48 4.81 -12.32
N GLU A 178 -0.16 5.29 -13.53
CA GLU A 178 0.88 6.29 -13.73
C GLU A 178 0.51 7.63 -13.08
N ALA A 179 -0.77 8.03 -13.08
CA ALA A 179 -1.19 9.23 -12.38
C ALA A 179 -0.96 9.13 -10.86
N LEU A 180 -1.15 7.95 -10.27
CA LEU A 180 -0.87 7.71 -8.86
C LEU A 180 0.63 7.75 -8.59
N LEU A 181 1.44 7.10 -9.43
CA LEU A 181 2.90 7.13 -9.34
C LEU A 181 3.43 8.57 -9.47
N ALA A 182 2.95 9.32 -10.46
CA ALA A 182 3.32 10.72 -10.67
C ALA A 182 2.94 11.59 -9.47
N THR A 183 1.73 11.42 -8.93
CA THR A 183 1.30 12.14 -7.72
C THR A 183 2.20 11.79 -6.53
N GLY A 184 2.46 10.50 -6.28
CA GLY A 184 3.35 10.06 -5.22
C GLY A 184 4.76 10.61 -5.38
N PHE A 185 5.32 10.58 -6.58
CA PHE A 185 6.64 11.12 -6.87
C PHE A 185 6.73 12.62 -6.61
N ILE A 186 5.74 13.40 -7.08
CA ILE A 186 5.74 14.86 -6.85
C ILE A 186 5.58 15.19 -5.36
N PHE A 187 4.63 14.56 -4.67
CA PHE A 187 4.39 14.86 -3.26
C PHE A 187 5.49 14.36 -2.32
N VAL A 188 6.15 13.25 -2.64
CA VAL A 188 7.19 12.65 -1.77
C VAL A 188 8.57 13.10 -2.16
N VAL A 189 8.95 13.04 -3.44
CA VAL A 189 10.33 13.27 -3.88
C VAL A 189 10.54 14.75 -4.22
N HIS A 190 9.71 15.31 -5.11
CA HIS A 190 9.88 16.69 -5.56
C HIS A 190 9.65 17.68 -4.41
N LEU A 191 8.54 17.58 -3.69
CA LEU A 191 8.27 18.47 -2.54
C LEU A 191 9.32 18.31 -1.44
N PHE A 192 9.78 17.10 -1.14
CA PHE A 192 10.84 16.91 -0.13
C PHE A 192 12.14 17.59 -0.56
N ASN A 193 12.55 17.41 -1.81
CA ASN A 193 13.76 18.03 -2.34
C ASN A 193 13.70 19.56 -2.36
N ALA A 194 12.52 20.12 -2.67
CA ALA A 194 12.30 21.56 -2.78
C ALA A 194 11.97 22.24 -1.43
N HIS A 195 11.41 21.53 -0.45
CA HIS A 195 10.89 22.13 0.80
C HIS A 195 11.55 21.61 2.07
N LEU A 196 11.85 20.31 2.14
CA LEU A 196 12.21 19.64 3.40
C LEU A 196 13.71 19.34 3.54
N ARG A 197 14.50 19.58 2.48
CA ARG A 197 15.95 19.43 2.54
C ARG A 197 16.54 20.50 3.46
N ALA A 198 17.38 20.09 4.42
CA ALA A 198 17.93 20.93 5.48
C ALA A 198 18.53 22.27 4.99
N ASN A 199 19.16 22.28 3.82
CA ASN A 199 19.83 23.46 3.27
C ASN A 199 18.88 24.48 2.61
N VAL A 200 17.63 24.09 2.32
CA VAL A 200 16.61 24.96 1.70
C VAL A 200 15.34 25.07 2.53
N PHE A 201 15.29 24.47 3.72
CA PHE A 201 14.16 24.56 4.62
C PHE A 201 13.85 26.02 5.00
N PRO A 202 12.58 26.46 5.01
CA PRO A 202 11.35 25.69 4.77
C PRO A 202 10.96 25.50 3.29
N MET A 203 11.61 26.20 2.35
CA MET A 203 11.40 26.07 0.90
C MET A 203 12.48 26.78 0.08
N ASP A 204 12.91 26.18 -1.04
CA ASP A 204 13.68 26.89 -2.07
C ASP A 204 12.79 27.92 -2.78
N LYS A 205 13.09 29.20 -2.56
CA LYS A 205 12.33 30.32 -3.14
C LYS A 205 12.74 30.64 -4.57
N SER A 206 13.81 30.04 -5.10
CA SER A 206 14.42 30.43 -6.38
C SER A 206 13.46 30.37 -7.57
N ILE A 207 12.54 29.41 -7.61
CA ILE A 207 11.52 29.30 -8.67
C ILE A 207 10.37 30.30 -8.52
N PHE A 208 10.12 30.84 -7.32
CA PHE A 208 9.08 31.85 -7.10
C PHE A 208 9.63 33.26 -7.27
N THR A 209 10.78 33.56 -6.66
CA THR A 209 11.43 34.87 -6.74
C THR A 209 12.23 35.06 -8.02
N GLY A 210 12.65 33.97 -8.67
CA GLY A 210 13.57 33.98 -9.82
C GLY A 210 15.03 34.23 -9.43
N GLN A 211 15.30 34.39 -8.14
CA GLN A 211 16.53 34.94 -7.59
C GLN A 211 17.23 33.95 -6.65
N MET A 212 18.56 33.95 -6.65
CA MET A 212 19.38 33.16 -5.74
C MET A 212 20.55 33.99 -5.20
N GLU A 213 20.79 33.91 -3.89
CA GLU A 213 21.94 34.56 -3.24
C GLU A 213 23.26 33.95 -3.76
N ALA A 214 24.29 34.78 -3.93
CA ALA A 214 25.61 34.37 -4.43
C ALA A 214 26.20 33.20 -3.62
N LYS A 215 26.14 33.29 -2.29
CA LYS A 215 26.60 32.24 -1.39
C LYS A 215 25.89 30.90 -1.64
N LYS A 216 24.57 30.93 -1.86
CA LYS A 216 23.80 29.73 -2.19
C LYS A 216 24.16 29.18 -3.56
N MET A 217 24.43 30.04 -4.54
CA MET A 217 24.90 29.63 -5.86
C MET A 217 26.25 28.90 -5.77
N MET A 218 27.18 29.43 -4.98
CA MET A 218 28.49 28.82 -4.74
C MET A 218 28.39 27.44 -4.08
N GLU A 219 27.51 27.31 -3.09
CA GLU A 219 27.34 26.07 -2.32
C GLU A 219 26.58 24.99 -3.10
N HIS A 220 25.53 25.37 -3.83
CA HIS A 220 24.63 24.41 -4.49
C HIS A 220 24.95 24.16 -5.97
N HIS A 221 25.50 25.16 -6.66
CA HIS A 221 25.77 25.12 -8.10
C HIS A 221 27.19 25.65 -8.41
N PRO A 222 28.24 25.03 -7.83
CA PRO A 222 29.61 25.54 -7.90
C PRO A 222 30.14 25.71 -9.32
N LEU A 223 29.76 24.83 -10.25
CA LEU A 223 30.19 24.96 -11.65
C LEU A 223 29.42 26.06 -12.39
N GLU A 224 28.17 26.35 -12.01
CA GLU A 224 27.45 27.52 -12.55
C GLU A 224 28.09 28.81 -12.06
N TRP A 225 28.50 28.86 -10.79
CA TRP A 225 29.24 29.99 -10.23
C TRP A 225 30.60 30.21 -10.91
N GLU A 226 31.35 29.14 -11.10
CA GLU A 226 32.66 29.19 -11.77
C GLU A 226 32.53 29.68 -13.22
N ASP A 227 31.54 29.17 -13.95
CA ASP A 227 31.25 29.59 -15.32
C ASP A 227 30.86 31.08 -15.41
N LEU A 228 30.04 31.57 -14.47
CA LEU A 228 29.69 33.00 -14.39
C LEU A 228 30.90 33.89 -14.10
N ASN A 229 31.83 33.44 -13.26
CA ASN A 229 33.05 34.20 -12.98
C ASN A 229 34.01 34.23 -14.17
N ARG A 230 34.01 33.19 -15.02
CA ARG A 230 34.77 33.17 -16.27
C ARG A 230 34.18 34.10 -17.33
N HIS A 231 32.88 34.43 -17.25
CA HIS A 231 32.15 35.27 -18.20
C HIS A 231 31.55 36.52 -17.53
N PRO A 232 32.35 37.55 -17.20
CA PRO A 232 31.90 38.74 -16.45
C PRO A 232 30.76 39.51 -17.12
N GLY A 233 30.68 39.51 -18.46
CA GLY A 233 29.57 40.12 -19.20
C GLY A 233 28.23 39.38 -19.05
N GLU A 234 28.24 38.06 -18.80
CA GLU A 234 27.02 37.30 -18.47
C GLU A 234 26.66 37.43 -17.00
N LYS A 235 27.66 37.50 -16.12
CA LYS A 235 27.47 37.78 -14.70
C LYS A 235 26.75 39.09 -14.46
N GLU A 236 27.13 40.15 -15.18
CA GLU A 236 26.45 41.45 -15.10
C GLU A 236 25.03 41.41 -15.70
N LYS A 237 24.82 40.67 -16.81
CA LYS A 237 23.47 40.45 -17.35
C LYS A 237 22.55 39.70 -16.39
N ARG A 238 23.08 38.79 -15.56
CA ARG A 238 22.29 38.10 -14.51
C ARG A 238 22.09 38.95 -13.26
N ARG A 239 22.79 40.07 -13.14
CA ARG A 239 22.60 41.10 -12.11
C ARG A 239 21.51 42.09 -12.53
N VAL A 240 21.49 42.47 -13.81
CA VAL A 240 20.58 43.47 -14.36
C VAL A 240 19.26 42.86 -14.83
N ARG A 241 18.16 43.51 -14.46
CA ARG A 241 16.79 43.17 -14.87
C ARG A 241 16.62 43.36 -16.38
N LYS A 242 16.18 42.33 -17.10
CA LYS A 242 15.60 42.46 -18.45
C LYS A 242 14.10 42.21 -18.37
N ASP A 243 13.35 43.27 -18.62
CA ASP A 243 11.91 43.37 -18.49
C ASP A 243 11.11 42.80 -19.67
N LEU A 244 9.79 42.81 -19.44
CA LEU A 244 8.70 43.03 -20.40
C LEU A 244 8.15 41.81 -21.17
N LEU A 245 7.13 41.15 -20.59
CA LEU A 245 5.93 40.63 -21.28
C LEU A 245 4.99 39.90 -20.30
N PHE A 246 4.65 40.52 -19.17
CA PHE A 246 3.89 39.83 -18.11
C PHE A 246 2.38 40.15 -18.05
N LEU A 247 1.90 41.17 -18.77
CA LEU A 247 0.49 41.58 -18.70
C LEU A 247 -0.34 41.19 -19.94
N LEU A 248 0.29 40.93 -21.09
CA LEU A 248 -0.42 40.61 -22.33
C LEU A 248 -0.83 39.14 -22.46
N LEU A 249 -0.14 38.21 -21.78
CA LEU A 249 -0.43 36.77 -21.89
C LEU A 249 -1.52 36.29 -20.92
N ILE A 250 -1.65 36.96 -19.76
CA ILE A 250 -2.69 36.67 -18.76
C ILE A 250 -4.08 37.05 -19.30
N LEU A 251 -4.18 38.15 -20.06
CA LEU A 251 -5.41 38.61 -20.71
C LEU A 251 -5.86 37.70 -21.88
N VAL A 252 -4.94 37.03 -22.56
CA VAL A 252 -5.25 36.12 -23.69
C VAL A 252 -5.68 34.73 -23.20
N LEU A 253 -5.15 34.26 -22.06
CA LEU A 253 -5.52 32.94 -21.51
C LEU A 253 -6.72 32.98 -20.56
N SER A 254 -7.08 34.13 -19.99
CA SER A 254 -8.35 34.30 -19.26
C SER A 254 -9.56 34.54 -20.18
N GLY A 255 -9.34 34.70 -21.50
CA GLY A 255 -10.36 35.10 -22.49
C GLY A 255 -11.01 33.96 -23.29
N VAL A 256 -10.69 32.69 -23.03
CA VAL A 256 -11.36 31.55 -23.71
C VAL A 256 -12.22 30.79 -22.71
N LEU A 257 -13.35 31.42 -22.37
CA LEU A 257 -14.54 30.72 -21.90
C LEU A 257 -15.02 29.77 -23.01
N PRO A 258 -15.25 28.48 -22.76
CA PRO A 258 -16.33 27.79 -23.42
C PRO A 258 -17.63 28.14 -22.69
N SER A 259 -18.14 29.35 -22.96
CA SER A 259 -19.57 29.67 -22.86
C SER A 259 -20.28 29.31 -24.18
N PHE A 260 -19.79 28.30 -24.90
CA PHE A 260 -20.42 27.77 -26.10
C PHE A 260 -20.67 26.28 -25.93
N SER A 261 -21.65 25.94 -25.08
CA SER A 261 -22.42 24.68 -25.20
C SER A 261 -23.62 24.61 -24.26
N TYR A 262 -24.12 25.73 -23.74
CA TYR A 262 -25.32 25.73 -22.90
C TYR A 262 -26.35 26.76 -23.35
N SER A 263 -26.77 26.72 -24.62
CA SER A 263 -28.07 27.27 -25.06
C SER A 263 -28.48 26.99 -26.53
N ARG A 264 -27.91 26.02 -27.25
CA ARG A 264 -28.49 25.62 -28.55
C ARG A 264 -29.38 24.40 -28.34
N GLY A 265 -30.67 24.57 -28.61
CA GLY A 265 -31.58 23.44 -28.82
C GLY A 265 -31.07 22.58 -29.97
N LEU A 266 -31.37 21.28 -29.89
CA LEU A 266 -30.95 20.26 -30.86
C LEU A 266 -31.40 20.64 -32.27
N THR A 267 -30.51 20.51 -33.25
CA THR A 267 -30.88 20.61 -34.67
C THR A 267 -31.67 19.38 -35.10
N ASP A 268 -32.40 19.45 -36.21
CA ASP A 268 -33.19 18.31 -36.70
C ASP A 268 -32.33 17.10 -37.09
N GLU A 269 -31.08 17.32 -37.52
CA GLU A 269 -30.09 16.24 -37.73
C GLU A 269 -29.68 15.57 -36.40
N GLU A 270 -29.46 16.35 -35.35
CA GLU A 270 -29.15 15.83 -34.01
C GLU A 270 -30.35 15.10 -33.38
N ARG A 271 -31.57 15.56 -33.69
CA ARG A 271 -32.83 14.92 -33.28
C ARG A 271 -33.04 13.59 -34.01
N MET A 272 -32.77 13.55 -35.31
CA MET A 272 -32.88 12.34 -36.13
C MET A 272 -31.80 11.31 -35.76
N GLU A 273 -30.58 11.74 -35.41
CA GLU A 273 -29.54 10.85 -34.87
C GLU A 273 -29.86 10.37 -33.45
N ALA A 274 -30.52 11.19 -32.63
CA ALA A 274 -31.06 10.79 -31.32
C ALA A 274 -32.19 9.76 -31.45
N GLU A 275 -33.07 9.89 -32.44
CA GLU A 275 -34.12 8.90 -32.75
C GLU A 275 -33.53 7.60 -33.33
N LYS A 276 -32.47 7.68 -34.14
CA LYS A 276 -31.71 6.51 -34.61
C LYS A 276 -31.06 5.74 -33.46
N LYS A 277 -30.60 6.46 -32.41
CA LYS A 277 -30.12 5.85 -31.16
C LYS A 277 -31.22 5.16 -30.36
N ILE A 278 -32.50 5.53 -30.52
CA ILE A 278 -33.64 4.85 -29.88
C ILE A 278 -33.87 3.47 -30.52
N CYS A 279 -33.80 3.35 -31.84
CA CYS A 279 -33.88 2.06 -32.53
C CYS A 279 -32.65 1.18 -32.25
N LEU A 280 -31.45 1.77 -32.20
CA LEU A 280 -30.21 1.06 -31.85
C LEU A 280 -30.13 0.66 -30.37
N ARG A 281 -31.02 1.18 -29.51
CA ARG A 281 -31.09 0.84 -28.08
C ARG A 281 -31.50 -0.62 -27.84
N CYS A 282 -32.25 -1.21 -28.79
CA CYS A 282 -32.64 -2.62 -28.77
C CYS A 282 -31.69 -3.55 -29.55
N HIS A 283 -30.89 -3.01 -30.50
CA HIS A 283 -30.02 -3.80 -31.39
C HIS A 283 -28.52 -3.74 -31.06
N ARG A 284 -28.08 -2.84 -30.17
CA ARG A 284 -26.71 -2.81 -29.65
C ARG A 284 -26.68 -3.54 -28.30
N GLN A 285 -25.64 -4.31 -28.01
CA GLN A 285 -25.43 -4.77 -26.62
C GLN A 285 -25.44 -3.52 -25.72
N PRO A 286 -26.30 -3.46 -24.69
CA PRO A 286 -26.42 -2.27 -23.85
C PRO A 286 -25.06 -1.91 -23.27
N ASN A 287 -24.69 -0.63 -23.35
CA ASN A 287 -23.46 -0.15 -22.74
C ASN A 287 -23.60 -0.27 -21.22
N LEU A 288 -23.08 -1.35 -20.65
CA LEU A 288 -23.14 -1.62 -19.21
C LEU A 288 -22.33 -0.60 -18.37
N ASN A 289 -21.59 0.30 -19.01
CA ASN A 289 -20.90 1.41 -18.34
C ASN A 289 -21.78 2.66 -18.17
N SER A 290 -23.03 2.64 -18.63
CA SER A 290 -24.00 3.71 -18.37
C SER A 290 -25.17 3.22 -17.50
N ASN A 291 -25.73 4.12 -16.67
CA ASN A 291 -26.90 3.80 -15.85
C ASN A 291 -28.09 3.32 -16.70
N GLU A 292 -28.27 3.92 -17.87
CA GLU A 292 -29.32 3.56 -18.81
C GLU A 292 -29.10 2.17 -19.41
N GLY A 293 -27.87 1.84 -19.83
CA GLY A 293 -27.56 0.51 -20.37
C GLY A 293 -27.68 -0.58 -19.31
N MET A 294 -27.24 -0.31 -18.08
CA MET A 294 -27.44 -1.24 -16.96
C MET A 294 -28.93 -1.45 -16.66
N ALA A 295 -29.73 -0.39 -16.61
CA ALA A 295 -31.16 -0.48 -16.36
C ALA A 295 -31.89 -1.26 -17.48
N THR A 296 -31.57 -0.99 -18.75
CA THR A 296 -32.10 -1.74 -19.89
C THR A 296 -31.74 -3.23 -19.81
N ALA A 297 -30.49 -3.57 -19.44
CA ALA A 297 -30.07 -4.96 -19.29
C ALA A 297 -30.79 -5.69 -18.15
N ILE A 298 -31.05 -5.01 -17.03
CA ILE A 298 -31.83 -5.57 -15.92
C ILE A 298 -33.28 -5.80 -16.37
N LEU A 299 -33.91 -4.80 -16.99
CA LEU A 299 -35.29 -4.90 -17.47
C LEU A 299 -35.45 -6.06 -18.46
N PHE A 300 -34.52 -6.21 -19.40
CA PHE A 300 -34.52 -7.31 -20.37
C PHE A 300 -34.54 -8.70 -19.70
N CYS A 301 -33.77 -8.90 -18.62
CA CYS A 301 -33.83 -10.16 -17.88
C CYS A 301 -35.13 -10.28 -17.06
N MET A 302 -35.59 -9.18 -16.46
CA MET A 302 -36.79 -9.17 -15.63
C MET A 302 -38.08 -9.43 -16.42
N ASP A 303 -38.15 -9.09 -17.71
CA ASP A 303 -39.30 -9.39 -18.59
C ASP A 303 -39.76 -10.86 -18.55
N CYS A 304 -38.82 -11.77 -18.24
CA CYS A 304 -39.10 -13.18 -17.99
C CYS A 304 -38.95 -13.55 -16.51
N HIS A 305 -37.92 -13.05 -15.82
CA HIS A 305 -37.59 -13.48 -14.46
C HIS A 305 -38.47 -12.88 -13.36
N GLU A 306 -39.26 -11.85 -13.64
CA GLU A 306 -40.25 -11.32 -12.69
C GLU A 306 -41.59 -12.08 -12.71
N LYS A 307 -41.74 -13.04 -13.62
CA LYS A 307 -42.94 -13.88 -13.72
C LYS A 307 -42.83 -15.06 -12.74
N LYS A 308 -43.90 -15.34 -11.98
CA LYS A 308 -43.85 -16.35 -10.90
C LYS A 308 -43.75 -17.79 -11.40
N ASP A 309 -44.20 -18.04 -12.62
CA ASP A 309 -44.25 -19.32 -13.32
C ASP A 309 -42.98 -19.62 -14.11
N VAL A 310 -41.95 -18.76 -14.05
CA VAL A 310 -40.68 -18.99 -14.73
C VAL A 310 -39.87 -20.07 -14.01
N GLU A 311 -39.61 -21.16 -14.72
CA GLU A 311 -38.99 -22.36 -14.17
C GLU A 311 -37.88 -22.91 -15.08
N LYS A 312 -36.92 -23.59 -14.46
CA LYS A 312 -35.84 -24.29 -15.15
C LYS A 312 -35.75 -25.72 -14.64
N LYS A 313 -35.48 -26.67 -15.54
CA LYS A 313 -35.11 -28.04 -15.16
C LYS A 313 -33.63 -28.13 -14.82
N VAL A 314 -33.33 -28.61 -13.61
CA VAL A 314 -31.99 -28.92 -13.12
C VAL A 314 -32.02 -30.38 -12.68
N ASP A 315 -31.22 -31.23 -13.34
CA ASP A 315 -31.15 -32.67 -13.06
C ASP A 315 -32.53 -33.37 -13.02
N GLY A 316 -33.39 -33.03 -13.99
CA GLY A 316 -34.75 -33.59 -14.12
C GLY A 316 -35.79 -32.98 -13.16
N LYS A 317 -35.38 -32.16 -12.20
CA LYS A 317 -36.28 -31.48 -11.24
C LYS A 317 -36.53 -30.03 -11.64
N THR A 318 -37.76 -29.58 -11.46
CA THR A 318 -38.19 -28.21 -11.76
C THR A 318 -37.82 -27.28 -10.61
N VAL A 319 -37.17 -26.16 -10.92
CA VAL A 319 -36.77 -25.13 -9.96
C VAL A 319 -37.24 -23.79 -10.46
N SER A 320 -37.93 -23.03 -9.61
CA SER A 320 -38.31 -21.65 -9.93
C SER A 320 -37.08 -20.77 -10.07
N VAL A 321 -37.03 -20.00 -11.16
CA VAL A 321 -36.00 -18.97 -11.41
C VAL A 321 -36.58 -17.55 -11.26
N TYR A 322 -37.71 -17.43 -10.57
CA TYR A 322 -38.37 -16.17 -10.24
C TYR A 322 -37.52 -15.30 -9.32
N ILE A 323 -37.38 -14.03 -9.71
CA ILE A 323 -36.75 -12.96 -8.94
C ILE A 323 -37.84 -11.95 -8.59
N ASP A 324 -37.98 -11.64 -7.30
CA ASP A 324 -38.89 -10.58 -6.84
C ASP A 324 -38.24 -9.20 -7.08
N PRO A 325 -38.81 -8.33 -7.94
CA PRO A 325 -38.23 -7.02 -8.24
C PRO A 325 -38.13 -6.10 -7.02
N LYS A 326 -39.08 -6.19 -6.07
CA LYS A 326 -39.06 -5.37 -4.84
C LYS A 326 -37.93 -5.80 -3.93
N GLU A 327 -37.66 -7.10 -3.88
CA GLU A 327 -36.55 -7.66 -3.10
C GLU A 327 -35.20 -7.39 -3.75
N TYR A 328 -35.09 -7.56 -5.06
CA TYR A 328 -33.90 -7.20 -5.82
C TYR A 328 -33.56 -5.70 -5.68
N GLY A 329 -34.57 -4.82 -5.72
CA GLY A 329 -34.42 -3.38 -5.57
C GLY A 329 -33.87 -2.92 -4.22
N LYS A 330 -33.90 -3.78 -3.18
CA LYS A 330 -33.31 -3.51 -1.86
C LYS A 330 -31.83 -3.93 -1.78
N THR A 331 -31.33 -4.70 -2.74
CA THR A 331 -29.96 -5.20 -2.72
C THR A 331 -28.95 -4.10 -3.02
N VAL A 332 -27.72 -4.28 -2.54
CA VAL A 332 -26.59 -3.38 -2.84
C VAL A 332 -26.17 -3.43 -4.31
N HIS A 333 -26.48 -4.53 -5.00
CA HIS A 333 -26.17 -4.74 -6.42
C HIS A 333 -27.33 -4.41 -7.37
N ARG A 334 -28.40 -3.76 -6.88
CA ARG A 334 -29.57 -3.38 -7.71
C ARG A 334 -29.26 -2.54 -8.96
N ARG A 335 -28.07 -1.93 -9.02
CA ARG A 335 -27.59 -1.12 -10.16
C ARG A 335 -26.52 -1.82 -10.99
N ILE A 336 -26.26 -3.09 -10.75
CA ILE A 336 -25.35 -3.93 -11.53
C ILE A 336 -26.22 -4.76 -12.49
N ALA A 337 -25.82 -4.83 -13.76
CA ALA A 337 -26.55 -5.64 -14.73
C ALA A 337 -26.37 -7.14 -14.43
N CYS A 338 -27.44 -7.93 -14.56
CA CYS A 338 -27.42 -9.36 -14.25
C CYS A 338 -26.29 -10.09 -14.98
N ILE A 339 -26.02 -9.73 -16.23
CA ILE A 339 -24.97 -10.34 -17.08
C ILE A 339 -23.54 -10.01 -16.66
N GLN A 340 -23.32 -9.01 -15.78
CA GLN A 340 -21.99 -8.75 -15.21
C GLN A 340 -21.59 -9.80 -14.18
N CYS A 341 -22.56 -10.42 -13.50
CA CYS A 341 -22.32 -11.54 -12.58
C CYS A 341 -22.75 -12.89 -13.17
N HIS A 342 -23.71 -12.90 -14.08
CA HIS A 342 -24.15 -14.08 -14.82
C HIS A 342 -23.58 -14.07 -16.23
N GLU A 343 -22.26 -14.11 -16.31
CA GLU A 343 -21.54 -14.06 -17.58
C GLU A 343 -21.99 -15.21 -18.51
N GLY A 344 -22.23 -14.87 -19.77
CA GLY A 344 -22.71 -15.81 -20.80
C GLY A 344 -24.21 -16.10 -20.75
N VAL A 345 -24.94 -15.70 -19.69
CA VAL A 345 -26.34 -16.12 -19.52
C VAL A 345 -27.26 -15.56 -20.60
N ALA A 346 -26.97 -14.38 -21.16
CA ALA A 346 -27.75 -13.80 -22.25
C ALA A 346 -27.57 -14.53 -23.60
N SER A 347 -26.66 -15.50 -23.71
CA SER A 347 -26.46 -16.30 -24.92
C SER A 347 -27.32 -17.56 -24.91
N SER A 348 -27.67 -18.08 -26.10
CA SER A 348 -28.30 -19.39 -26.23
C SER A 348 -27.23 -20.45 -26.50
N PRO A 349 -27.17 -21.56 -25.72
CA PRO A 349 -28.09 -21.92 -24.65
C PRO A 349 -27.86 -21.10 -23.37
N HIS A 350 -28.96 -20.68 -22.71
CA HIS A 350 -29.00 -19.82 -21.50
C HIS A 350 -28.24 -20.44 -20.31
N ARG A 351 -26.91 -20.28 -20.32
CA ARG A 351 -25.96 -20.89 -19.38
C ARG A 351 -25.05 -19.81 -18.83
N THR A 352 -24.75 -19.92 -17.54
CA THR A 352 -23.89 -18.98 -16.83
C THR A 352 -22.61 -19.67 -16.38
N HIS A 353 -21.48 -18.98 -16.49
CA HIS A 353 -20.22 -19.39 -15.88
C HIS A 353 -20.12 -18.90 -14.43
N ARG A 354 -19.21 -19.48 -13.63
CA ARG A 354 -18.94 -18.96 -12.28
C ARG A 354 -18.27 -17.59 -12.42
N PHE A 355 -18.90 -16.55 -11.89
CA PHE A 355 -18.31 -15.23 -11.76
C PHE A 355 -17.48 -15.13 -10.48
N SER A 356 -16.42 -14.32 -10.53
CA SER A 356 -15.55 -14.05 -9.39
C SER A 356 -15.91 -12.72 -8.75
N CYS A 357 -16.34 -12.74 -7.48
CA CYS A 357 -16.67 -11.51 -6.74
C CYS A 357 -15.48 -10.54 -6.68
N VAL A 358 -14.25 -11.06 -6.75
CA VAL A 358 -13.04 -10.24 -6.64
C VAL A 358 -12.69 -9.45 -7.90
N SER A 359 -13.47 -9.62 -8.98
CA SER A 359 -13.40 -8.75 -10.15
C SER A 359 -13.90 -7.32 -9.85
N CYS A 360 -14.69 -7.14 -8.79
CA CYS A 360 -15.19 -5.84 -8.36
C CYS A 360 -14.94 -5.53 -6.87
N HIS A 361 -14.69 -6.54 -6.03
CA HIS A 361 -14.46 -6.39 -4.59
C HIS A 361 -13.03 -6.78 -4.20
N GLY A 362 -12.45 -6.07 -3.23
CA GLY A 362 -11.19 -6.48 -2.61
C GLY A 362 -11.36 -7.63 -1.62
N TYR A 363 -10.26 -8.30 -1.28
CA TYR A 363 -10.26 -9.26 -0.18
C TYR A 363 -10.27 -8.53 1.15
N HIS A 364 -10.93 -9.12 2.14
CA HIS A 364 -10.82 -8.68 3.52
C HIS A 364 -9.44 -9.05 4.10
N GLY A 365 -8.85 -8.12 4.85
CA GLY A 365 -7.62 -8.37 5.59
C GLY A 365 -7.85 -9.33 6.77
N GLU A 366 -6.76 -9.74 7.43
CA GLU A 366 -6.78 -10.72 8.53
C GLU A 366 -7.74 -10.32 9.68
N GLY A 367 -7.90 -9.01 9.92
CA GLY A 367 -8.79 -8.48 10.96
C GLY A 367 -10.29 -8.69 10.72
N THR A 368 -10.68 -9.04 9.49
CA THR A 368 -12.09 -9.20 9.10
C THR A 368 -12.37 -10.57 8.49
N ALA A 369 -11.48 -11.07 7.62
CA ALA A 369 -11.61 -12.42 7.07
C ALA A 369 -11.32 -13.47 8.15
N HIS A 370 -10.28 -13.26 8.97
CA HIS A 370 -9.62 -14.31 9.75
C HIS A 370 -8.98 -15.38 8.82
N ASP A 371 -7.82 -15.91 9.22
CA ASP A 371 -7.03 -16.85 8.41
C ASP A 371 -7.84 -18.00 7.76
N PRO A 372 -8.69 -18.74 8.51
CA PRO A 372 -9.39 -19.90 7.95
C PRO A 372 -10.42 -19.53 6.88
N HIS A 373 -11.04 -18.35 6.97
CA HIS A 373 -12.10 -17.96 6.05
C HIS A 373 -11.57 -17.47 4.69
N ARG A 374 -10.26 -17.33 4.50
CA ARG A 374 -9.68 -17.10 3.15
C ARG A 374 -9.94 -18.27 2.19
N SER A 375 -10.13 -19.46 2.74
CA SER A 375 -10.54 -20.66 1.98
C SER A 375 -12.06 -20.72 1.71
N VAL A 376 -12.84 -19.80 2.28
CA VAL A 376 -14.27 -19.67 2.06
C VAL A 376 -14.49 -18.74 0.87
N ASN A 377 -15.27 -19.20 -0.11
CA ASN A 377 -15.65 -18.34 -1.22
C ASN A 377 -16.58 -17.22 -0.76
N CYS A 378 -16.47 -16.06 -1.41
CA CYS A 378 -17.26 -14.88 -1.08
C CYS A 378 -18.76 -15.20 -1.02
N GLU A 379 -19.31 -15.93 -1.98
CA GLU A 379 -20.73 -16.31 -1.99
C GLU A 379 -21.12 -17.25 -0.85
N ALA A 380 -20.22 -18.14 -0.42
CA ALA A 380 -20.48 -19.03 0.70
C ALA A 380 -20.60 -18.24 2.02
N CYS A 381 -19.95 -17.08 2.11
CA CYS A 381 -20.03 -16.17 3.24
C CYS A 381 -21.19 -15.17 3.07
N HIS A 382 -21.25 -14.45 1.95
CA HIS A 382 -22.11 -13.29 1.76
C HIS A 382 -23.52 -13.63 1.29
N HIS A 383 -23.81 -14.82 0.78
CA HIS A 383 -25.17 -15.19 0.37
C HIS A 383 -26.04 -15.57 1.58
N GLU A 384 -27.34 -15.25 1.54
CA GLU A 384 -28.27 -15.52 2.66
C GLU A 384 -28.58 -17.00 2.90
N SER A 385 -28.40 -17.85 1.88
CA SER A 385 -28.59 -19.30 2.03
C SER A 385 -27.67 -19.89 3.11
N LYS A 386 -28.25 -20.75 3.94
CA LYS A 386 -27.56 -21.41 5.06
C LYS A 386 -26.79 -22.66 4.64
N GLU A 387 -26.94 -23.08 3.38
CA GLU A 387 -26.40 -24.35 2.89
C GLU A 387 -25.04 -24.12 2.22
N VAL A 388 -23.98 -24.66 2.83
CA VAL A 388 -22.60 -24.61 2.34
C VAL A 388 -22.03 -26.01 2.24
N LYS A 389 -21.07 -26.20 1.35
CA LYS A 389 -20.35 -27.46 1.22
C LYS A 389 -18.88 -27.22 0.92
N LYS A 390 -18.04 -28.19 1.25
CA LYS A 390 -16.66 -28.21 0.83
C LYS A 390 -16.56 -28.79 -0.58
N ASP A 391 -15.92 -28.07 -1.50
CA ASP A 391 -15.68 -28.55 -2.85
C ASP A 391 -14.54 -29.59 -2.82
N PRO A 392 -14.79 -30.87 -3.16
CA PRO A 392 -13.76 -31.91 -3.07
C PRO A 392 -12.60 -31.71 -4.04
N LYS A 393 -12.79 -30.92 -5.11
CA LYS A 393 -11.71 -30.65 -6.09
C LYS A 393 -10.78 -29.55 -5.64
N THR A 394 -11.33 -28.51 -5.02
CA THR A 394 -10.58 -27.28 -4.68
C THR A 394 -10.32 -27.15 -3.17
N GLY A 395 -10.95 -27.96 -2.33
CA GLY A 395 -10.88 -27.85 -0.87
C GLY A 395 -11.60 -26.64 -0.28
N ARG A 396 -12.10 -25.72 -1.13
CA ARG A 396 -12.73 -24.46 -0.71
C ARG A 396 -14.16 -24.65 -0.24
N ILE A 397 -14.61 -23.80 0.68
CA ILE A 397 -15.99 -23.79 1.15
C ILE A 397 -16.81 -22.95 0.18
N VAL A 398 -17.78 -23.58 -0.48
CA VAL A 398 -18.63 -22.99 -1.51
C VAL A 398 -20.10 -23.05 -1.11
N LEU A 399 -20.93 -22.21 -1.71
CA LEU A 399 -22.37 -22.28 -1.53
C LEU A 399 -22.91 -23.61 -2.10
N ALA A 400 -23.66 -24.37 -1.29
CA ALA A 400 -24.23 -25.63 -1.74
C ALA A 400 -25.42 -25.35 -2.65
N LYS A 401 -25.44 -25.94 -3.86
CA LYS A 401 -26.55 -25.78 -4.83
C LYS A 401 -27.62 -26.86 -4.74
N ILE A 402 -27.32 -27.94 -4.05
CA ILE A 402 -28.16 -29.13 -3.92
C ILE A 402 -28.09 -29.56 -2.45
N LYS A 403 -29.23 -29.91 -1.87
CA LYS A 403 -29.35 -30.51 -0.54
C LYS A 403 -30.11 -31.83 -0.69
N GLU A 404 -29.51 -32.93 -0.24
CA GLU A 404 -30.16 -34.26 -0.25
C GLU A 404 -30.78 -34.64 -1.62
N GLY A 405 -30.08 -34.31 -2.71
CA GLY A 405 -30.54 -34.58 -4.08
C GLY A 405 -31.63 -33.63 -4.60
N VAL A 406 -32.01 -32.59 -3.86
CA VAL A 406 -32.95 -31.54 -4.27
C VAL A 406 -32.18 -30.24 -4.58
N PRO A 407 -32.28 -29.70 -5.81
CA PRO A 407 -31.72 -28.40 -6.14
C PRO A 407 -32.33 -27.29 -5.26
N LEU A 408 -31.49 -26.44 -4.69
CA LEU A 408 -31.90 -25.33 -3.85
C LEU A 408 -32.30 -24.13 -4.71
N LYS A 409 -33.29 -23.35 -4.25
CA LYS A 409 -33.67 -22.08 -4.87
C LYS A 409 -32.57 -21.04 -4.63
N MET A 410 -31.88 -20.62 -5.68
CA MET A 410 -30.77 -19.67 -5.65
C MET A 410 -31.11 -18.32 -6.28
N THR A 411 -32.37 -17.90 -6.19
CA THR A 411 -32.83 -16.66 -6.85
C THR A 411 -32.73 -15.42 -5.95
N SER A 412 -32.41 -15.59 -4.68
CA SER A 412 -32.21 -14.47 -3.78
C SER A 412 -30.86 -13.80 -4.00
N HIS A 413 -30.87 -12.48 -4.08
CA HIS A 413 -29.67 -11.64 -4.24
C HIS A 413 -29.36 -10.86 -2.96
N ARG A 414 -29.98 -11.25 -1.85
CA ARG A 414 -29.75 -10.64 -0.54
C ARG A 414 -28.43 -11.12 0.04
N LEU A 415 -27.73 -10.19 0.69
CA LEU A 415 -26.51 -10.50 1.41
C LEU A 415 -26.82 -10.85 2.86
N ALA A 416 -26.08 -11.79 3.42
CA ALA A 416 -26.15 -12.15 4.83
C ALA A 416 -25.79 -10.93 5.70
N ASP A 417 -26.56 -10.71 6.78
CA ASP A 417 -26.22 -9.70 7.78
C ASP A 417 -25.23 -10.27 8.79
N PHE A 418 -23.96 -9.85 8.68
CA PHE A 418 -22.89 -10.30 9.56
C PHE A 418 -22.84 -9.59 10.91
N LYS A 419 -23.68 -8.57 11.14
CA LYS A 419 -23.91 -8.09 12.51
C LYS A 419 -24.64 -9.15 13.33
N ASN A 420 -25.41 -10.02 12.66
CA ASN A 420 -26.06 -11.15 13.28
C ASN A 420 -25.15 -12.38 13.31
N LYS A 421 -24.72 -12.80 14.50
CA LYS A 421 -23.88 -13.99 14.71
C LYS A 421 -24.50 -15.30 14.20
N GLU A 422 -25.81 -15.33 13.98
CA GLU A 422 -26.50 -16.47 13.35
C GLU A 422 -25.97 -16.77 11.94
N ALA A 423 -25.49 -15.75 11.20
CA ALA A 423 -24.92 -15.95 9.87
C ALA A 423 -23.68 -16.86 9.89
N CYS A 424 -22.93 -16.88 11.00
CA CYS A 424 -21.75 -17.72 11.17
C CYS A 424 -22.10 -19.18 11.48
N LYS A 425 -23.29 -19.46 12.01
CA LYS A 425 -23.72 -20.83 12.36
C LYS A 425 -23.91 -21.76 11.17
N LYS A 426 -23.89 -21.24 9.94
CA LYS A 426 -23.89 -22.06 8.72
C LYS A 426 -22.62 -22.88 8.53
N CYS A 427 -21.51 -22.46 9.14
CA CYS A 427 -20.24 -23.21 9.14
C CYS A 427 -19.88 -23.65 10.57
N HIS A 428 -20.17 -22.81 11.56
CA HIS A 428 -19.72 -23.01 12.94
C HIS A 428 -20.78 -23.73 13.78
N PHE A 429 -20.87 -25.05 13.61
CA PHE A 429 -21.75 -25.93 14.39
C PHE A 429 -21.11 -27.32 14.57
N PRO A 430 -21.52 -28.11 15.59
CA PRO A 430 -21.03 -29.47 15.80
C PRO A 430 -21.27 -30.36 14.57
N GLU A 431 -20.29 -31.19 14.19
CA GLU A 431 -20.43 -32.16 13.08
C GLU A 431 -20.68 -31.52 11.70
N ASN A 432 -20.22 -30.29 11.51
CA ASN A 432 -20.30 -29.64 10.21
C ASN A 432 -19.45 -30.38 9.15
N GLN A 433 -19.95 -30.41 7.91
CA GLN A 433 -19.29 -31.10 6.79
C GLN A 433 -18.22 -30.24 6.09
N VAL A 434 -17.98 -29.02 6.57
CA VAL A 434 -17.05 -28.06 5.95
C VAL A 434 -15.69 -28.01 6.64
N GLY A 435 -15.52 -28.69 7.78
CA GLY A 435 -14.28 -28.71 8.55
C GLY A 435 -13.99 -27.40 9.27
N ALA A 436 -15.03 -26.64 9.63
CA ALA A 436 -14.91 -25.41 10.40
C ALA A 436 -14.94 -25.69 11.92
N PRO A 437 -14.25 -24.89 12.74
CA PRO A 437 -14.36 -25.03 14.19
C PRO A 437 -15.77 -24.70 14.68
N ILE A 438 -16.20 -25.26 15.81
CA ILE A 438 -17.55 -25.01 16.35
C ILE A 438 -17.82 -23.55 16.76
N ARG A 439 -16.77 -22.73 16.88
CA ARG A 439 -16.86 -21.31 17.25
C ARG A 439 -16.02 -20.46 16.32
N VAL A 440 -16.48 -19.24 16.07
CA VAL A 440 -15.67 -18.22 15.40
C VAL A 440 -14.59 -17.74 16.37
N LEU A 441 -13.33 -17.99 16.03
CA LEU A 441 -12.18 -17.49 16.77
C LEU A 441 -11.95 -16.01 16.44
N PRO A 442 -11.43 -15.20 17.39
CA PRO A 442 -11.15 -13.79 17.12
C PRO A 442 -9.99 -13.63 16.13
N ALA A 443 -9.94 -12.47 15.48
CA ALA A 443 -8.81 -12.10 14.64
C ALA A 443 -7.51 -12.06 15.45
N LYS A 444 -6.40 -12.44 14.81
CA LYS A 444 -5.06 -12.32 15.40
C LYS A 444 -4.70 -10.84 15.54
N SER A 445 -4.29 -10.46 16.75
CA SER A 445 -3.90 -9.09 17.09
C SER A 445 -2.41 -8.82 16.84
N LEU A 446 -2.00 -7.58 17.09
CA LEU A 446 -0.63 -7.11 16.92
C LEU A 446 0.41 -7.94 17.69
N ILE A 447 0.03 -8.50 18.85
CA ILE A 447 0.96 -9.31 19.67
C ILE A 447 1.39 -10.59 18.95
N CYS A 448 0.56 -11.09 18.03
CA CYS A 448 0.83 -12.31 17.29
C CYS A 448 1.73 -12.07 16.07
N MET A 449 2.02 -10.81 15.72
CA MET A 449 2.81 -10.45 14.54
C MET A 449 4.23 -11.03 14.55
N GLY A 450 4.81 -11.19 15.75
CA GLY A 450 6.13 -11.83 15.90
C GLY A 450 6.15 -13.32 15.51
N CYS A 451 4.99 -13.95 15.36
CA CYS A 451 4.87 -15.37 15.04
C CYS A 451 4.28 -15.62 13.65
N HIS A 452 3.30 -14.82 13.21
CA HIS A 452 2.64 -14.96 11.91
C HIS A 452 1.97 -13.66 11.45
N SER A 453 1.48 -13.63 10.21
CA SER A 453 0.63 -12.56 9.68
C SER A 453 -0.54 -12.29 10.65
N SER A 454 -0.75 -11.02 10.98
CA SER A 454 -1.75 -10.59 11.96
C SER A 454 -2.25 -9.20 11.63
N SER A 455 -3.33 -8.80 12.28
CA SER A 455 -3.92 -7.47 12.13
C SER A 455 -3.55 -6.58 13.31
N VAL A 456 -3.79 -5.27 13.17
CA VAL A 456 -3.69 -4.32 14.30
C VAL A 456 -4.95 -4.31 15.19
N THR A 457 -5.91 -5.21 14.93
CA THR A 457 -7.17 -5.22 15.69
C THR A 457 -6.98 -5.78 17.09
N LEU A 458 -7.70 -5.21 18.06
CA LEU A 458 -7.71 -5.62 19.47
C LEU A 458 -9.12 -6.02 19.86
N ASN A 459 -9.54 -7.20 19.39
CA ASN A 459 -10.91 -7.68 19.53
C ASN A 459 -11.05 -8.86 20.49
N ASP A 460 -9.97 -9.24 21.19
CA ASP A 460 -9.98 -10.35 22.14
C ASP A 460 -9.42 -9.95 23.53
N PRO A 461 -9.98 -10.50 24.63
CA PRO A 461 -9.56 -10.14 25.99
C PRO A 461 -8.10 -10.45 26.30
N VAL A 462 -7.53 -11.52 25.72
CA VAL A 462 -6.15 -11.95 25.98
C VAL A 462 -5.19 -10.87 25.49
N SER A 463 -5.38 -10.39 24.26
CA SER A 463 -4.57 -9.32 23.69
C SER A 463 -4.72 -8.01 24.45
N ILE A 464 -5.95 -7.65 24.83
CA ILE A 464 -6.22 -6.42 25.58
C ILE A 464 -5.48 -6.44 26.92
N VAL A 465 -5.65 -7.50 27.72
CA VAL A 465 -5.00 -7.63 29.03
C VAL A 465 -3.47 -7.64 28.87
N SER A 466 -2.95 -8.37 27.87
CA SER A 466 -1.50 -8.49 27.66
C SER A 466 -0.86 -7.16 27.29
N ILE A 467 -1.49 -6.38 26.41
CA ILE A 467 -1.01 -5.04 26.03
C ILE A 467 -1.12 -4.07 27.19
N LEU A 468 -2.21 -4.11 27.97
CA LEU A 468 -2.34 -3.27 29.17
C LEU A 468 -1.22 -3.53 30.17
N LEU A 469 -0.94 -4.80 30.49
CA LEU A 469 0.17 -5.18 31.37
C LEU A 469 1.53 -4.76 30.80
N PHE A 470 1.73 -4.95 29.50
CA PHE A 470 2.94 -4.50 28.81
C PHE A 470 3.12 -2.98 28.94
N LEU A 471 2.08 -2.19 28.66
CA LEU A 471 2.11 -0.72 28.76
C LEU A 471 2.34 -0.24 30.19
N ILE A 472 1.73 -0.90 31.18
CA ILE A 472 1.99 -0.62 32.61
C ILE A 472 3.46 -0.87 32.93
N GLY A 473 4.04 -1.98 32.48
CA GLY A 473 5.46 -2.30 32.70
C GLY A 473 6.41 -1.31 32.01
N ILE A 474 6.12 -0.91 30.77
CA ILE A 474 6.86 0.15 30.08
C ILE A 474 6.74 1.48 30.84
N GLY A 475 5.53 1.86 31.25
CA GLY A 475 5.27 3.09 32.00
C GLY A 475 6.03 3.14 33.32
N ALA A 476 5.99 2.06 34.10
CA ALA A 476 6.75 1.93 35.34
C ALA A 476 8.27 2.04 35.09
N THR A 477 8.78 1.39 34.05
CA THR A 477 10.22 1.42 33.71
C THR A 477 10.67 2.81 33.30
N LEU A 478 9.89 3.48 32.44
CA LEU A 478 10.15 4.86 32.03
C LEU A 478 10.10 5.80 33.24
N PHE A 479 9.10 5.64 34.12
CA PHE A 479 8.99 6.43 35.34
C PHE A 479 10.25 6.33 36.22
N PHE A 480 10.75 5.12 36.46
CA PHE A 480 12.02 4.91 37.19
C PHE A 480 13.22 5.55 36.46
N TRP A 481 13.32 5.43 35.13
CA TRP A 481 14.40 6.05 34.36
C TRP A 481 14.40 7.58 34.44
N PHE A 482 13.23 8.21 34.40
CA PHE A 482 13.13 9.67 34.47
C PHE A 482 13.35 10.23 35.88
N GLN A 483 13.22 9.41 36.93
CA GLN A 483 13.58 9.77 38.30
C GLN A 483 15.09 9.90 38.56
N GLY A 484 15.95 9.27 37.74
CA GLY A 484 17.41 9.36 37.91
C GLY A 484 17.98 10.75 37.57
N THR A 485 18.83 11.33 38.43
CA THR A 485 19.59 12.54 38.13
C THR A 485 20.80 12.17 37.28
N MET A 486 20.82 12.58 35.99
CA MET A 486 21.89 12.15 35.07
C MET A 486 23.08 13.11 34.96
N VAL A 487 22.93 14.41 35.23
CA VAL A 487 24.03 15.39 35.22
C VAL A 487 23.60 16.61 36.07
N GLU A 488 24.55 17.31 36.70
CA GLU A 488 24.33 18.68 37.19
C GLU A 488 24.40 19.69 36.03
N PRO A 489 23.44 20.62 35.90
CA PRO A 489 22.29 20.84 36.78
C PRO A 489 21.14 19.84 36.56
N SER A 490 20.35 19.60 37.60
CA SER A 490 19.25 18.63 37.59
C SER A 490 18.12 19.04 36.63
N PHE A 491 18.04 18.39 35.47
CA PHE A 491 16.95 18.57 34.53
C PHE A 491 15.62 17.99 35.06
N THR A 492 14.51 18.70 34.85
CA THR A 492 13.15 18.17 35.03
C THR A 492 12.84 17.10 33.97
N ALA A 493 11.85 16.23 34.20
CA ALA A 493 11.48 15.18 33.24
C ALA A 493 11.12 15.74 31.85
N ARG A 494 10.47 16.92 31.80
CA ARG A 494 10.11 17.61 30.55
C ARG A 494 11.35 18.11 29.80
N GLU A 495 12.31 18.68 30.51
CA GLU A 495 13.57 19.16 29.92
C GLU A 495 14.43 18.01 29.42
N LYS A 496 14.48 16.87 30.15
CA LYS A 496 15.12 15.64 29.67
C LYS A 496 14.49 15.15 28.36
N LEU A 497 13.16 15.14 28.28
CA LEU A 497 12.46 14.70 27.07
C LEU A 497 12.76 15.62 25.88
N SER A 498 12.73 16.93 26.11
CA SER A 498 13.06 17.95 25.10
C SER A 498 14.50 17.83 24.62
N TYR A 499 15.45 17.66 25.54
CA TYR A 499 16.86 17.51 25.25
C TYR A 499 17.15 16.24 24.43
N ILE A 500 16.56 15.10 24.84
CA ILE A 500 16.67 13.82 24.11
C ILE A 500 16.04 13.97 22.71
N GLY A 501 14.87 14.60 22.61
CA GLY A 501 14.18 14.83 21.34
C GLY A 501 15.00 15.69 20.38
N GLU A 502 15.56 16.80 20.87
CA GLU A 502 16.40 17.70 20.06
C GLU A 502 17.69 17.00 19.60
N LYS A 503 18.35 16.25 20.47
CA LYS A 503 19.54 15.45 20.12
C LYS A 503 19.22 14.32 19.13
N ALA A 504 18.10 13.63 19.32
CA ALA A 504 17.64 12.61 18.38
C ALA A 504 17.38 13.22 16.99
N TRP A 505 16.74 14.39 16.93
CA TRP A 505 16.50 15.11 15.67
C TRP A 505 17.81 15.54 15.01
N GLN A 506 18.73 16.14 15.76
CA GLN A 506 20.06 16.51 15.26
C GLN A 506 20.82 15.30 14.69
N VAL A 507 20.70 14.13 15.30
CA VAL A 507 21.35 12.90 14.85
C VAL A 507 20.70 12.34 13.58
N ILE A 508 19.36 12.27 13.53
CA ILE A 508 18.60 11.76 12.36
C ILE A 508 18.89 12.59 11.10
N PHE A 509 19.02 13.91 11.23
CA PHE A 509 19.30 14.83 10.13
C PHE A 509 20.81 15.09 9.90
N SER A 510 21.69 14.33 10.54
CA SER A 510 23.15 14.42 10.34
C SER A 510 23.70 13.25 9.52
N ARG A 511 24.96 13.35 9.05
CA ARG A 511 25.68 12.22 8.44
C ARG A 511 25.81 11.00 9.37
N ARG A 512 25.59 11.16 10.68
CA ARG A 512 25.62 10.06 11.65
C ARG A 512 24.49 9.07 11.42
N ILE A 513 23.42 9.42 10.70
CA ILE A 513 22.33 8.48 10.36
C ILE A 513 22.83 7.25 9.60
N TRP A 514 23.84 7.41 8.74
CA TRP A 514 24.44 6.27 8.02
C TRP A 514 25.28 5.38 8.93
N THR A 515 25.99 5.98 9.89
CA THR A 515 26.68 5.23 10.95
C THR A 515 25.65 4.47 11.79
N LEU A 516 24.54 5.11 12.16
CA LEU A 516 23.45 4.46 12.89
C LEU A 516 22.80 3.34 12.09
N LEU A 517 22.54 3.53 10.80
CA LEU A 517 21.98 2.48 9.96
C LEU A 517 22.94 1.30 9.82
N LYS A 518 24.24 1.58 9.66
CA LYS A 518 25.28 0.54 9.63
C LYS A 518 25.35 -0.22 10.95
N VAL A 519 25.34 0.49 12.08
CA VAL A 519 25.35 -0.11 13.43
C VAL A 519 24.06 -0.89 13.67
N PHE A 520 22.91 -0.39 13.22
CA PHE A 520 21.64 -1.11 13.28
C PHE A 520 21.74 -2.42 12.49
N VAL A 521 22.19 -2.38 11.23
CA VAL A 521 22.28 -3.60 10.41
C VAL A 521 23.31 -4.57 10.98
N VAL A 522 24.50 -4.10 11.35
CA VAL A 522 25.62 -4.97 11.70
C VAL A 522 25.57 -5.43 13.16
N ASP A 523 25.33 -4.51 14.10
CA ASP A 523 25.39 -4.78 15.53
C ASP A 523 24.03 -5.15 16.12
N VAL A 524 22.91 -4.65 15.57
CA VAL A 524 21.56 -5.04 16.00
C VAL A 524 21.03 -6.23 15.21
N LEU A 525 20.91 -6.13 13.88
CA LEU A 525 20.31 -7.21 13.07
C LEU A 525 21.25 -8.41 12.95
N LEU A 526 22.50 -8.21 12.53
CA LEU A 526 23.47 -9.31 12.36
C LEU A 526 24.20 -9.69 13.66
N LEU A 527 23.86 -9.06 14.78
CA LEU A 527 24.35 -9.40 16.12
C LEU A 527 25.89 -9.45 16.22
N ARG A 528 26.61 -8.55 15.53
CA ARG A 528 28.08 -8.56 15.51
C ARG A 528 28.72 -8.48 16.90
N SER A 529 28.10 -7.76 17.83
CA SER A 529 28.58 -7.70 19.23
C SER A 529 28.62 -9.09 19.87
N VAL A 530 27.58 -9.91 19.66
CA VAL A 530 27.50 -11.29 20.12
C VAL A 530 28.47 -12.20 19.37
N LEU A 531 28.66 -11.96 18.06
CA LEU A 531 29.64 -12.70 17.26
C LEU A 531 31.06 -12.53 17.81
N LYS A 532 31.42 -11.33 18.27
CA LYS A 532 32.72 -11.06 18.90
C LYS A 532 32.93 -11.83 20.20
N GLU A 533 31.85 -12.14 20.94
CA GLU A 533 31.95 -12.95 22.17
C GLU A 533 32.13 -14.45 21.90
N GLY A 534 31.66 -14.93 20.74
CA GLY A 534 31.88 -16.29 20.31
C GLY A 534 30.84 -16.78 19.30
N VAL A 535 31.33 -17.51 18.29
CA VAL A 535 30.52 -18.05 17.19
C VAL A 535 29.36 -18.89 17.71
N GLY A 536 29.59 -19.78 18.69
CA GLY A 536 28.52 -20.63 19.24
C GLY A 536 27.39 -19.86 19.93
N ARG A 537 27.68 -18.74 20.61
CA ARG A 537 26.64 -17.87 21.21
C ARG A 537 25.86 -17.16 20.13
N TRP A 538 26.58 -16.63 19.14
CA TRP A 538 25.97 -15.97 17.99
C TRP A 538 25.07 -16.92 17.22
N THR A 539 25.50 -18.15 16.92
CA THR A 539 24.67 -19.14 16.22
C THR A 539 23.38 -19.43 16.98
N ILE A 540 23.46 -19.70 18.28
CA ILE A 540 22.28 -19.97 19.12
C ILE A 540 21.34 -18.77 19.16
N HIS A 541 21.87 -17.56 19.34
CA HIS A 541 21.06 -16.34 19.42
C HIS A 541 20.43 -15.99 18.07
N SER A 542 21.19 -16.11 16.98
CA SER A 542 20.72 -15.91 15.60
C SER A 542 19.60 -16.88 15.24
N LEU A 543 19.68 -18.15 15.65
CA LEU A 543 18.62 -19.15 15.43
C LEU A 543 17.30 -18.83 16.14
N ILE A 544 17.32 -17.96 17.16
CA ILE A 544 16.10 -17.54 17.87
C ILE A 544 15.64 -16.15 17.38
N TYR A 545 16.53 -15.16 17.44
CA TYR A 545 16.21 -13.76 17.17
C TYR A 545 15.86 -13.50 15.69
N LEU A 546 16.70 -13.95 14.75
CA LEU A 546 16.49 -13.65 13.33
C LEU A 546 15.18 -14.24 12.81
N PRO A 547 14.80 -15.50 13.11
CA PRO A 547 13.52 -16.02 12.68
C PRO A 547 12.30 -15.28 13.26
N ILE A 548 12.33 -14.87 14.53
CA ILE A 548 11.26 -14.06 15.14
C ILE A 548 11.18 -12.70 14.45
N PHE A 549 12.32 -12.04 14.23
CA PHE A 549 12.39 -10.76 13.54
C PHE A 549 11.91 -10.85 12.09
N ILE A 550 12.32 -11.88 11.35
CA ILE A 550 11.88 -12.10 9.96
C ILE A 550 10.38 -12.38 9.91
N ARG A 551 9.82 -13.19 10.82
CA ARG A 551 8.37 -13.42 10.91
C ARG A 551 7.61 -12.12 11.19
N PHE A 552 8.09 -11.31 12.13
CA PHE A 552 7.54 -9.99 12.40
C PHE A 552 7.55 -9.10 11.15
N LEU A 553 8.69 -9.05 10.44
CA LEU A 553 8.84 -8.24 9.24
C LEU A 553 7.92 -8.70 8.11
N ILE A 554 7.80 -10.01 7.89
CA ILE A 554 6.84 -10.57 6.92
C ILE A 554 5.42 -10.15 7.31
N GLY A 555 5.03 -10.29 8.58
CA GLY A 555 3.71 -9.87 9.07
C GLY A 555 3.44 -8.38 8.83
N ALA A 556 4.41 -7.52 9.15
CA ALA A 556 4.30 -6.07 8.98
C ALA A 556 4.24 -5.65 7.50
N ILE A 557 5.08 -6.23 6.64
CA ILE A 557 5.09 -5.97 5.20
C ILE A 557 3.77 -6.42 4.57
N LEU A 558 3.30 -7.63 4.90
CA LEU A 558 2.05 -8.14 4.35
C LEU A 558 0.85 -7.32 4.82
N LEU A 559 0.83 -6.88 6.08
CA LEU A 559 -0.19 -5.94 6.56
C LEU A 559 -0.17 -4.64 5.75
N PHE A 560 1.01 -4.04 5.58
CA PHE A 560 1.18 -2.79 4.82
C PHE A 560 0.75 -2.95 3.35
N LEU A 561 1.20 -4.01 2.68
CA LEU A 561 0.80 -4.31 1.30
C LEU A 561 -0.71 -4.56 1.17
N SER A 562 -1.32 -5.23 2.15
CA SER A 562 -2.77 -5.46 2.16
C SER A 562 -3.57 -4.16 2.27
N ALA A 563 -3.04 -3.18 2.99
CA ALA A 563 -3.66 -1.86 3.13
C ALA A 563 -3.50 -1.01 1.85
N LEU A 564 -2.34 -1.08 1.19
CA LEU A 564 -2.09 -0.34 -0.05
C LEU A 564 -2.78 -0.94 -1.28
N PHE A 565 -2.88 -2.27 -1.34
CA PHE A 565 -3.36 -2.98 -2.53
C PHE A 565 -4.44 -4.03 -2.20
N PRO A 566 -5.61 -3.64 -1.65
CA PRO A 566 -6.64 -4.57 -1.17
C PRO A 566 -7.30 -5.42 -2.27
N MET A 567 -7.25 -4.97 -3.54
CA MET A 567 -7.79 -5.69 -4.70
C MET A 567 -6.73 -6.56 -5.41
N SER A 568 -5.47 -6.56 -4.95
CA SER A 568 -4.41 -7.33 -5.60
C SER A 568 -4.50 -8.82 -5.25
N SER A 569 -4.72 -9.65 -6.27
CA SER A 569 -4.72 -11.11 -6.13
C SER A 569 -3.39 -11.65 -5.60
N LYS A 570 -2.27 -11.05 -6.00
CA LYS A 570 -0.93 -11.44 -5.54
C LYS A 570 -0.75 -11.20 -4.04
N VAL A 571 -1.21 -10.06 -3.54
CA VAL A 571 -1.15 -9.73 -2.11
C VAL A 571 -2.07 -10.66 -1.32
N ALA A 572 -3.26 -10.97 -1.86
CA ALA A 572 -4.17 -11.94 -1.25
C ALA A 572 -3.54 -13.35 -1.14
N MET A 573 -2.80 -13.80 -2.16
CA MET A 573 -2.06 -15.07 -2.14
C MET A 573 -0.96 -15.08 -1.08
N LEU A 574 -0.16 -14.01 -0.97
CA LEU A 574 0.93 -13.94 0.02
C LEU A 574 0.43 -13.90 1.47
N LEU A 575 -0.80 -13.43 1.67
CA LEU A 575 -1.46 -13.46 2.98
C LEU A 575 -2.10 -14.81 3.31
N ASP A 576 -2.34 -15.67 2.31
CA ASP A 576 -2.88 -17.01 2.52
C ASP A 576 -1.81 -17.92 3.13
N LYS A 577 -2.05 -18.39 4.35
CA LYS A 577 -1.11 -19.28 5.05
C LYS A 577 -0.92 -20.62 4.33
N ASN A 578 -1.90 -21.05 3.53
CA ASN A 578 -1.81 -22.29 2.76
C ASN A 578 -0.98 -22.13 1.48
N PHE A 579 -0.59 -20.91 1.13
CA PHE A 579 0.26 -20.69 -0.03
C PHE A 579 1.62 -21.38 0.20
N PRO A 580 2.04 -22.33 -0.67
CA PRO A 580 3.20 -23.21 -0.43
C PRO A 580 4.48 -22.51 0.05
N PRO A 581 4.92 -21.37 -0.56
CA PRO A 581 6.12 -20.68 -0.09
C PRO A 581 5.98 -20.11 1.32
N ILE A 582 4.79 -19.62 1.67
CA ILE A 582 4.50 -19.03 2.97
C ILE A 582 4.48 -20.12 4.03
N ALA A 583 3.77 -21.23 3.79
CA ALA A 583 3.75 -22.38 4.68
C ALA A 583 5.17 -22.91 4.98
N PHE A 584 6.00 -23.07 3.94
CA PHE A 584 7.39 -23.50 4.09
C PHE A 584 8.22 -22.52 4.92
N ILE A 585 8.15 -21.22 4.63
CA ILE A 585 8.90 -20.19 5.36
C ILE A 585 8.50 -20.21 6.84
N TYR A 586 7.21 -20.30 7.15
CA TYR A 586 6.78 -20.36 8.54
C TYR A 586 7.30 -21.62 9.24
N ASP A 587 7.19 -22.81 8.67
CA ASP A 587 7.70 -24.03 9.31
C ASP A 587 9.23 -24.01 9.47
N PHE A 588 9.96 -23.56 8.45
CA PHE A 588 11.42 -23.42 8.50
C PHE A 588 11.88 -22.46 9.60
N LEU A 589 11.29 -21.26 9.66
CA LEU A 589 11.62 -20.29 10.71
C LEU A 589 11.24 -20.81 12.10
N GLY A 590 10.14 -21.57 12.22
CA GLY A 590 9.76 -22.22 13.47
C GLY A 590 10.77 -23.27 13.93
N LEU A 591 11.26 -24.09 13.00
CA LEU A 591 12.29 -25.10 13.27
C LEU A 591 13.59 -24.46 13.76
N CYS A 592 14.04 -23.37 13.12
CA CYS A 592 15.22 -22.64 13.55
C CYS A 592 15.12 -22.22 15.02
N ILE A 593 13.97 -21.69 15.45
CA ILE A 593 13.77 -21.25 16.83
C ILE A 593 13.80 -22.45 17.79
N ILE A 594 13.20 -23.58 17.43
CA ILE A 594 13.27 -24.82 18.24
C ILE A 594 14.71 -25.27 18.41
N LEU A 595 15.48 -25.37 17.31
CA LEU A 595 16.88 -25.76 17.34
C LEU A 595 17.72 -24.79 18.20
N GLY A 596 17.47 -23.49 18.06
CA GLY A 596 18.11 -22.46 18.87
C GLY A 596 17.77 -22.60 20.36
N ALA A 597 16.50 -22.83 20.71
CA ALA A 597 16.05 -23.00 22.08
C ALA A 597 16.63 -24.27 22.72
N VAL A 598 16.62 -25.41 22.01
CA VAL A 598 17.23 -26.67 22.46
C VAL A 598 18.74 -26.48 22.65
N ALA A 599 19.44 -25.86 21.69
CA ALA A 599 20.87 -25.59 21.83
C ALA A 599 21.17 -24.65 23.01
N ALA A 600 20.32 -23.64 23.26
CA ALA A 600 20.43 -22.75 24.42
C ALA A 600 20.27 -23.51 25.75
N ILE A 601 19.32 -24.45 25.83
CA ILE A 601 19.10 -25.30 27.01
C ILE A 601 20.28 -26.26 27.20
N MET A 602 20.68 -27.00 26.16
CA MET A 602 21.81 -27.94 26.21
C MET A 602 23.10 -27.25 26.65
N ARG A 603 23.38 -26.06 26.09
CA ARG A 603 24.55 -25.26 26.47
C ARG A 603 24.52 -24.81 27.93
N ARG A 604 23.33 -24.60 28.51
CA ARG A 604 23.16 -24.28 29.95
C ARG A 604 23.35 -25.51 30.82
N LEU A 605 22.80 -26.67 30.43
CA LEU A 605 22.96 -27.93 31.15
C LEU A 605 24.42 -28.42 31.17
N GLN A 606 25.18 -28.17 30.11
CA GLN A 606 26.59 -28.56 30.00
C GLN A 606 27.56 -27.68 30.82
N GLY A 607 27.09 -26.61 31.49
CA GLY A 607 27.90 -25.81 32.42
C GLY A 607 29.08 -25.01 31.82
N LYS A 608 29.28 -24.99 30.50
CA LYS A 608 30.53 -24.54 29.85
C LYS A 608 30.82 -23.03 29.85
N THR A 609 30.09 -22.13 30.52
CA THR A 609 30.53 -20.72 30.65
C THR A 609 30.11 -20.03 31.95
N GLN A 610 31.09 -19.77 32.82
CA GLN A 610 31.04 -19.10 34.11
C GLN A 610 31.04 -17.54 34.07
N LYS A 611 30.10 -16.85 33.40
CA LYS A 611 30.04 -15.36 33.52
C LYS A 611 28.66 -14.72 33.65
N ALA A 612 27.56 -15.42 33.41
CA ALA A 612 26.22 -14.86 33.60
C ALA A 612 25.53 -15.62 34.74
N VAL A 613 25.14 -14.92 35.80
CA VAL A 613 24.28 -15.48 36.86
C VAL A 613 22.98 -15.93 36.19
N THR A 614 22.85 -17.23 35.98
CA THR A 614 21.63 -17.85 35.44
C THR A 614 20.51 -17.64 36.45
N GLY A 615 19.57 -16.77 36.10
CA GLY A 615 18.43 -16.47 36.96
C GLY A 615 17.27 -17.42 36.68
N ARG A 616 16.38 -17.63 37.65
CA ARG A 616 15.11 -18.36 37.44
C ARG A 616 14.31 -17.82 36.24
N GLN A 617 14.39 -16.52 35.98
CA GLN A 617 13.75 -15.86 34.85
C GLN A 617 14.22 -16.39 33.48
N ASP A 618 15.48 -16.81 33.34
CA ASP A 618 16.02 -17.31 32.07
C ASP A 618 15.34 -18.62 31.64
N TYR A 619 15.01 -19.49 32.61
CA TYR A 619 14.28 -20.74 32.37
C TYR A 619 12.80 -20.49 32.07
N VAL A 620 12.18 -19.53 32.76
CA VAL A 620 10.78 -19.15 32.50
C VAL A 620 10.61 -18.67 31.05
N VAL A 621 11.52 -17.83 30.56
CA VAL A 621 11.45 -17.33 29.18
C VAL A 621 11.69 -18.45 28.16
N LEU A 622 12.74 -19.26 28.34
CA LEU A 622 13.00 -20.38 27.43
C LEU A 622 11.84 -21.38 27.40
N GLY A 623 11.24 -21.64 28.57
CA GLY A 623 10.04 -22.46 28.70
C GLY A 623 8.83 -21.85 27.98
N LEU A 624 8.58 -20.54 28.14
CA LEU A 624 7.50 -19.84 27.45
C LEU A 624 7.68 -19.85 25.93
N ILE A 625 8.87 -19.51 25.42
CA ILE A 625 9.15 -19.53 23.97
C ILE A 625 8.98 -20.95 23.42
N GLY A 626 9.53 -21.96 24.12
CA GLY A 626 9.36 -23.37 23.74
C GLY A 626 7.89 -23.79 23.71
N ALA A 627 7.13 -23.45 24.74
CA ALA A 627 5.70 -23.77 24.82
C ALA A 627 4.88 -23.10 23.71
N ILE A 628 5.16 -21.83 23.38
CA ILE A 628 4.50 -21.11 22.27
C ILE A 628 4.75 -21.83 20.94
N LEU A 629 5.98 -22.25 20.67
CA LEU A 629 6.31 -22.94 19.41
C LEU A 629 5.68 -24.32 19.33
N LEU A 630 5.78 -25.11 20.40
CA LEU A 630 5.17 -26.44 20.45
C LEU A 630 3.66 -26.35 20.26
N THR A 631 2.99 -25.48 21.02
CA THR A 631 1.54 -25.26 20.86
C THR A 631 1.20 -24.69 19.48
N GLY A 632 2.06 -23.85 18.89
CA GLY A 632 1.87 -23.31 17.55
C GLY A 632 1.89 -24.38 16.45
N PHE A 633 2.85 -25.30 16.47
CA PHE A 633 2.89 -26.43 15.53
C PHE A 633 1.74 -27.41 15.73
N TRP A 634 1.32 -27.63 16.98
CA TRP A 634 0.13 -28.44 17.28
C TRP A 634 -1.15 -27.82 16.74
N VAL A 635 -1.38 -26.52 16.99
CA VAL A 635 -2.53 -25.79 16.45
C VAL A 635 -2.50 -25.77 14.92
N GLU A 636 -1.32 -25.68 14.31
CA GLU A 636 -1.20 -25.76 12.86
C GLU A 636 -1.54 -27.14 12.31
N GLY A 637 -1.07 -28.22 12.94
CA GLY A 637 -1.45 -29.58 12.54
C GLY A 637 -2.96 -29.82 12.66
N MET A 638 -3.59 -29.35 13.75
CA MET A 638 -5.05 -29.41 13.92
C MET A 638 -5.77 -28.60 12.83
N ARG A 639 -5.24 -27.43 12.45
CA ARG A 639 -5.79 -26.59 11.39
C ARG A 639 -5.75 -27.34 10.05
N ILE A 640 -4.58 -27.85 9.66
CA ILE A 640 -4.37 -28.60 8.40
C ILE A 640 -5.32 -29.80 8.33
N LEU A 641 -5.45 -30.55 9.43
CA LEU A 641 -6.34 -31.70 9.53
C LEU A 641 -7.81 -31.31 9.27
N GLN A 642 -8.30 -30.25 9.92
CA GLN A 642 -9.67 -29.75 9.73
C GLN A 642 -9.91 -29.16 8.33
N THR A 643 -8.95 -28.39 7.83
CA THR A 643 -9.05 -27.80 6.49
C THR A 643 -8.86 -28.83 5.39
N ALA A 644 -8.46 -30.07 5.70
CA ALA A 644 -8.24 -31.19 4.78
C ALA A 644 -7.66 -30.73 3.43
N LEU A 645 -6.52 -30.06 3.50
CA LEU A 645 -5.88 -29.43 2.35
C LEU A 645 -5.44 -30.50 1.34
N PRO A 646 -5.44 -30.18 0.03
CA PRO A 646 -4.80 -31.04 -0.96
C PRO A 646 -3.33 -31.29 -0.60
N LEU A 647 -2.83 -32.48 -0.92
CA LEU A 647 -1.46 -32.89 -0.60
C LEU A 647 -0.42 -31.88 -1.07
N SER A 648 -0.59 -31.29 -2.26
CA SER A 648 0.31 -30.28 -2.83
C SER A 648 0.43 -29.00 -2.00
N GLU A 649 -0.63 -28.63 -1.27
CA GLU A 649 -0.65 -27.43 -0.41
C GLU A 649 -0.21 -27.73 1.01
N ALA A 650 -0.41 -28.97 1.48
CA ALA A 650 -0.02 -29.39 2.83
C ALA A 650 1.47 -29.74 2.95
N LEU A 651 2.06 -30.40 1.95
CA LEU A 651 3.47 -30.85 1.95
C LEU A 651 4.52 -29.76 2.31
N PRO A 652 4.41 -28.51 1.84
CA PRO A 652 5.33 -27.43 2.20
C PRO A 652 5.36 -27.12 3.70
N SER A 653 4.27 -27.39 4.44
CA SER A 653 4.26 -27.39 5.90
C SER A 653 4.85 -28.70 6.42
N PHE A 654 6.16 -28.86 6.25
CA PHE A 654 6.86 -30.12 6.50
C PHE A 654 6.91 -30.53 7.99
N ILE A 655 6.52 -29.66 8.92
CA ILE A 655 6.31 -30.00 10.34
C ILE A 655 4.82 -30.11 10.64
N GLY A 656 4.03 -29.13 10.20
CA GLY A 656 2.59 -29.09 10.45
C GLY A 656 1.84 -30.27 9.83
N TYR A 657 2.21 -30.68 8.61
CA TYR A 657 1.56 -31.78 7.91
C TYR A 657 1.79 -33.15 8.59
N PRO A 658 3.01 -33.58 8.93
CA PRO A 658 3.21 -34.80 9.72
C PRO A 658 2.46 -34.79 11.06
N ILE A 659 2.39 -33.64 11.74
CA ILE A 659 1.59 -33.51 12.97
C ILE A 659 0.11 -33.72 12.64
N SER A 660 -0.41 -33.17 11.54
CA SER A 660 -1.81 -33.38 11.13
C SER A 660 -2.13 -34.87 10.89
N LEU A 661 -1.20 -35.63 10.31
CA LEU A 661 -1.37 -37.08 10.10
C LEU A 661 -1.38 -37.84 11.43
N LEU A 662 -0.48 -37.50 12.35
CA LEU A 662 -0.43 -38.08 13.69
C LEU A 662 -1.74 -37.81 14.46
N LEU A 663 -2.25 -36.58 14.41
CA LEU A 663 -3.52 -36.20 15.03
C LEU A 663 -4.71 -36.95 14.41
N GLY A 664 -4.67 -37.18 13.09
CA GLY A 664 -5.70 -37.94 12.37
C GLY A 664 -5.82 -39.41 12.78
N LEU A 665 -4.82 -39.98 13.47
CA LEU A 665 -4.89 -41.34 14.01
C LEU A 665 -5.86 -41.46 15.20
N PHE A 666 -6.16 -40.34 15.87
CA PHE A 666 -7.03 -40.34 17.02
C PHE A 666 -8.48 -39.98 16.61
N PRO A 667 -9.48 -40.77 17.03
CA PRO A 667 -10.90 -40.51 16.74
C PRO A 667 -11.45 -39.39 17.64
N ILE A 668 -10.82 -38.23 17.59
CA ILE A 668 -11.17 -37.05 18.39
C ILE A 668 -11.89 -36.05 17.50
N ARG A 669 -12.88 -35.37 18.08
CA ARG A 669 -13.60 -34.26 17.44
C ARG A 669 -12.76 -32.99 17.41
N TRP A 670 -11.83 -32.92 16.46
CA TRP A 670 -10.87 -31.83 16.33
C TRP A 670 -11.51 -30.47 16.10
N GLU A 671 -12.73 -30.41 15.53
CA GLU A 671 -13.52 -29.18 15.38
C GLU A 671 -13.94 -28.56 16.72
N VAL A 672 -13.99 -29.38 17.78
CA VAL A 672 -14.27 -28.97 19.16
C VAL A 672 -12.98 -28.61 19.90
N VAL A 673 -11.90 -29.35 19.69
CA VAL A 673 -10.63 -29.20 20.43
C VAL A 673 -9.81 -28.01 19.94
N TYR A 674 -9.79 -27.75 18.63
CA TYR A 674 -8.97 -26.71 18.02
C TYR A 674 -9.13 -25.30 18.63
N PRO A 675 -10.36 -24.81 18.91
CA PRO A 675 -10.54 -23.53 19.58
C PRO A 675 -9.79 -23.42 20.92
N PHE A 676 -9.74 -24.49 21.71
CA PHE A 676 -9.02 -24.50 22.98
C PHE A 676 -7.51 -24.43 22.78
N GLY A 677 -6.98 -25.21 21.82
CA GLY A 677 -5.57 -25.15 21.44
C GLY A 677 -5.17 -23.74 20.99
N TRP A 678 -6.02 -23.09 20.21
CA TRP A 678 -5.84 -21.71 19.78
C TRP A 678 -5.75 -20.74 20.98
N TYR A 679 -6.66 -20.84 21.95
CA TYR A 679 -6.63 -19.97 23.13
C TYR A 679 -5.42 -20.25 24.02
N ILE A 680 -5.01 -21.50 24.21
CA ILE A 680 -3.79 -21.84 24.95
C ILE A 680 -2.59 -21.15 24.30
N HIS A 681 -2.45 -21.27 22.98
CA HIS A 681 -1.37 -20.61 22.23
C HIS A 681 -1.41 -19.08 22.36
N ALA A 682 -2.59 -18.48 22.22
CA ALA A 682 -2.80 -17.05 22.36
C ALA A 682 -2.46 -16.55 23.77
N ILE A 683 -2.87 -17.27 24.82
CA ILE A 683 -2.58 -16.95 26.22
C ILE A 683 -1.07 -17.04 26.50
N LEU A 684 -0.38 -18.07 26.01
CA LEU A 684 1.08 -18.18 26.17
C LEU A 684 1.80 -17.02 25.49
N THR A 685 1.36 -16.63 24.30
CA THR A 685 1.90 -15.47 23.57
C THR A 685 1.65 -14.17 24.33
N GLY A 686 0.42 -13.98 24.82
CA GLY A 686 0.04 -12.84 25.65
C GLY A 686 0.86 -12.75 26.94
N ALA A 687 1.08 -13.89 27.61
CA ALA A 687 1.90 -13.99 28.81
C ALA A 687 3.36 -13.61 28.54
N LEU A 688 3.95 -14.03 27.41
CA LEU A 688 5.30 -13.63 27.02
C LEU A 688 5.40 -12.11 26.82
N VAL A 689 4.43 -11.51 26.13
CA VAL A 689 4.39 -10.06 25.90
C VAL A 689 4.20 -9.29 27.21
N ALA A 690 3.25 -9.69 28.04
CA ALA A 690 3.01 -9.08 29.35
C ALA A 690 4.23 -9.18 30.28
N TYR A 691 4.98 -10.28 30.20
CA TYR A 691 6.18 -10.51 31.02
C TYR A 691 7.44 -9.80 30.50
N LEU A 692 7.45 -9.37 29.24
CA LEU A 692 8.60 -8.74 28.58
C LEU A 692 9.22 -7.58 29.39
N PRO A 693 8.47 -6.53 29.80
CA PRO A 693 9.05 -5.38 30.50
C PRO A 693 9.53 -5.70 31.92
N PHE A 694 9.05 -6.79 32.53
CA PHE A 694 9.40 -7.18 33.91
C PHE A 694 10.51 -8.22 34.00
N SER A 695 11.06 -8.63 32.87
CA SER A 695 12.02 -9.73 32.79
C SER A 695 13.33 -9.29 32.16
N LYS A 696 14.34 -10.16 32.26
CA LYS A 696 15.60 -10.00 31.50
C LYS A 696 15.39 -9.86 29.99
N MET A 697 14.22 -10.20 29.43
CA MET A 697 13.91 -10.02 28.00
C MET A 697 13.72 -8.57 27.57
N PHE A 698 13.64 -7.64 28.52
CA PHE A 698 13.62 -6.22 28.22
C PHE A 698 14.84 -5.77 27.40
N HIS A 699 15.94 -6.55 27.42
CA HIS A 699 17.09 -6.36 26.53
C HIS A 699 16.73 -6.36 25.04
N ILE A 700 15.65 -7.04 24.62
CA ILE A 700 15.19 -7.00 23.21
C ILE A 700 14.86 -5.57 22.77
N LEU A 701 14.33 -4.74 23.68
CA LEU A 701 13.99 -3.34 23.40
C LEU A 701 15.18 -2.41 23.69
N ILE A 702 15.87 -2.64 24.82
CA ILE A 702 16.90 -1.72 25.30
C ILE A 702 18.25 -1.91 24.63
N SER A 703 18.68 -3.15 24.34
CA SER A 703 20.01 -3.37 23.74
C SER A 703 20.16 -2.70 22.37
N PRO A 704 19.18 -2.80 21.43
CA PRO A 704 19.23 -2.03 20.19
C PRO A 704 19.31 -0.52 20.45
N LEU A 705 18.49 0.00 21.36
CA LEU A 705 18.44 1.42 21.69
C LEU A 705 19.79 1.91 22.26
N VAL A 706 20.38 1.18 23.20
CA VAL A 706 21.68 1.54 23.81
C VAL A 706 22.81 1.50 22.78
N VAL A 707 22.84 0.48 21.91
CA VAL A 707 23.85 0.38 20.85
C VAL A 707 23.73 1.56 19.88
N LEU A 708 22.50 1.95 19.52
CA LEU A 708 22.25 3.12 18.69
C LEU A 708 22.63 4.44 19.39
N ILE A 709 22.33 4.59 20.68
CA ILE A 709 22.69 5.77 21.46
C ILE A 709 24.22 5.91 21.55
N LYS A 710 24.95 4.84 21.87
CA LYS A 710 26.42 4.87 21.91
C LYS A 710 27.03 5.30 20.57
N ALA A 711 26.51 4.73 19.48
CA ALA A 711 26.90 5.12 18.13
C ALA A 711 26.53 6.58 17.79
N ALA A 712 25.42 7.11 18.32
CA ALA A 712 25.01 8.50 18.13
C ALA A 712 25.90 9.48 18.91
N VAL A 713 26.30 9.13 20.13
CA VAL A 713 27.13 9.96 21.03
C VAL A 713 28.61 9.90 20.64
N GLY A 714 29.04 8.84 19.93
CA GLY A 714 30.42 8.68 19.45
C GLY A 714 31.34 7.96 20.43
N GLU A 715 30.78 7.33 21.47
CA GLU A 715 31.52 6.39 22.31
C GLU A 715 31.71 5.09 21.53
N LYS A 716 32.99 4.72 21.31
CA LYS A 716 33.39 3.51 20.58
C LYS A 716 33.19 2.24 21.40
#